data_AF-A0A942AEM9-F1
#
_entry.id   AF-A0A942AEM9-F1
#
_cell.length_a   1.000
_cell.length_b   1.000
_cell.length_c   1.000
_cell.angle_alpha   90.00
_cell.angle_beta   90.00
_cell.angle_gamma   90.00
#
_symmetry.space_group_name_H-M   'P 1'
#
loop_
_entity.id
_entity.type
_entity.pdbx_description
1 polymer ?
#
loop_
_entity_poly.entity_id
_entity_poly.type
_entity_poly.pdbx_seq_one_letter_code
_entity_poly.pdbx_strand_id
1 'polypeptide(L)'
;MNMKTKQFITKNFIFVLAVLLLMAFTGCKKTYEVKFDSAGGSSVETQEVKKNGTVTKPANPTKEGYEFENWLLDGTAYDFNAKVTSSFTLVASWKEVVNPQKATIEITSDKDVMEYNGSIKFEVTVTNANNNAYTLSTNYDDLVQIENNVLTLKTEIILDKFVTVTATLTEDPTVKASKSITIKAPIVEGQVGELTSDMLKEIGNQSITVTGVLTDYYRDFKNSANNSTNAYDMVVKMNDGVWYGEWNHQLAVDNKMVDYYRRSEKDGYRDSYGNVGHALERLYINKNNELASAIEKNYNSFPVLWEQQHLWNHLANLQITKFKYDAENDVYEYKADLTQESDLYLMTYLSFSLTPVLSDTLDKLYLKVENGKVTQLLAQTEILYYGSNTEEDPDAMSYSDVKISFSNVGTTVVESPKPFDAPDYADKLQAALEKMQNAKNYTFRAADTQTSAPSGDSGDYELSATSFAAKGALVSLAVKDFVSSVGTVGCYGLVTEDAILFANTGKYSYSMDGNDYFTNYSGYKQNTDGTYDEFKYNSTLGALEGTKKVNGNIFDVMPKFDLSPNIFIFETSSIKNGVTTYTFRLNETAIARDVAKELSAYKYAANASSSSSTAFRIVVSDNGDLVSTTFPYDLVSGTYIGYCTTTYSNVGTTALEEDTFTGYVPRVVKTSWDQYTTKYYSPDCSTLTSRDENTAIVLEDAYGVAASSIPDPTVFLTAFGDNISGPFFDWKEKGVDSDGNPIYSKFISIVASSTDFDENAKILNFDEIIEVLGEELEKLGFQLSIANTDTSGGELGQSNRYVCYVNEDIQIVIENNHTKYFWIYFYKTGEWTLK
;
A
#
# COMPACT_ATOMS: atom_id res chain seq x y z
N MET A 1 -35.43 52.37 -2.11
CA MET A 1 -34.50 53.51 -2.04
C MET A 1 -33.32 53.15 -2.95
N ASN A 2 -33.02 54.01 -3.94
CA ASN A 2 -32.00 53.90 -5.01
C ASN A 2 -32.25 52.80 -6.07
N MET A 3 -32.92 53.15 -7.19
CA MET A 3 -32.35 53.68 -8.46
C MET A 3 -31.77 52.53 -9.30
N LYS A 4 -32.26 52.12 -10.48
CA LYS A 4 -33.15 52.76 -11.47
C LYS A 4 -33.79 51.66 -12.35
N THR A 5 -35.10 51.82 -12.60
CA THR A 5 -35.89 51.41 -13.79
C THR A 5 -36.00 49.90 -14.08
N LYS A 6 -36.89 49.13 -13.43
CA LYS A 6 -38.36 48.98 -13.68
C LYS A 6 -38.75 48.93 -15.17
N GLN A 7 -39.56 48.00 -15.68
CA GLN A 7 -40.25 46.78 -15.23
C GLN A 7 -41.33 46.59 -16.32
N PHE A 8 -41.60 45.38 -16.82
CA PHE A 8 -42.87 44.68 -16.57
C PHE A 8 -43.06 43.47 -17.48
N ILE A 9 -43.57 42.44 -16.82
CA ILE A 9 -43.87 41.10 -17.26
C ILE A 9 -45.33 41.08 -17.76
N THR A 10 -45.60 40.15 -18.69
CA THR A 10 -46.84 39.35 -18.89
C THR A 10 -47.88 39.76 -19.94
N LYS A 11 -48.27 38.72 -20.70
CA LYS A 11 -49.15 38.62 -21.86
C LYS A 11 -50.65 38.81 -21.56
N ASN A 12 -51.33 39.30 -22.60
CA ASN A 12 -52.72 39.05 -23.04
C ASN A 12 -53.88 39.82 -22.38
N PHE A 13 -54.38 40.82 -23.10
CA PHE A 13 -55.72 40.72 -23.68
C PHE A 13 -55.49 40.71 -25.21
N ILE A 14 -56.03 39.77 -25.99
CA ILE A 14 -57.40 39.94 -26.46
C ILE A 14 -57.58 41.30 -27.14
N PHE A 15 -58.01 41.15 -28.36
CA PHE A 15 -58.82 42.09 -29.11
C PHE A 15 -60.20 42.23 -28.42
N VAL A 16 -60.44 43.25 -27.59
CA VAL A 16 -61.74 43.98 -27.44
C VAL A 16 -61.45 45.33 -26.78
N LEU A 17 -60.97 46.26 -27.59
CA LEU A 17 -61.69 47.51 -27.88
C LEU A 17 -61.29 47.78 -29.33
N ALA A 18 -62.10 47.36 -30.29
CA ALA A 18 -63.18 48.20 -30.79
C ALA A 18 -62.58 49.59 -31.12
N VAL A 19 -62.63 50.05 -32.36
CA VAL A 19 -63.80 49.98 -33.22
C VAL A 19 -63.43 50.75 -34.48
N LEU A 20 -64.05 50.39 -35.61
CA LEU A 20 -64.25 51.25 -36.78
C LEU A 20 -62.96 51.61 -37.53
N LEU A 21 -62.76 51.29 -38.80
CA LEU A 21 -63.58 51.57 -39.98
C LEU A 21 -62.56 51.27 -41.12
N LEU A 22 -62.79 50.64 -42.25
CA LEU A 22 -63.94 50.53 -43.10
C LEU A 22 -63.51 49.50 -44.18
N MET A 23 -64.18 48.35 -44.27
CA MET A 23 -64.30 47.68 -45.57
C MET A 23 -65.04 48.63 -46.51
N ALA A 24 -64.63 48.76 -47.77
CA ALA A 24 -65.51 48.47 -48.90
C ALA A 24 -64.97 49.01 -50.23
N PHE A 25 -65.43 48.35 -51.29
CA PHE A 25 -65.43 48.73 -52.70
C PHE A 25 -64.21 48.35 -53.54
N THR A 26 -64.15 47.03 -53.76
CA THR A 26 -64.33 46.40 -55.07
C THR A 26 -64.51 47.37 -56.25
N GLY A 27 -63.47 47.47 -57.05
CA GLY A 27 -63.53 47.72 -58.49
C GLY A 27 -62.38 46.94 -59.09
N CYS A 28 -62.66 45.96 -59.95
CA CYS A 28 -61.65 45.14 -60.63
C CYS A 28 -60.70 46.06 -61.40
N LYS A 29 -59.57 46.42 -60.76
CA LYS A 29 -58.53 47.26 -61.35
C LYS A 29 -57.56 46.31 -62.02
N LYS A 30 -57.53 46.36 -63.36
CA LYS A 30 -56.54 45.66 -64.19
C LYS A 30 -55.16 45.81 -63.57
N THR A 31 -54.54 44.72 -63.13
CA THR A 31 -53.16 44.70 -62.62
C THR A 31 -52.20 44.32 -63.74
N TYR A 32 -50.96 44.76 -63.59
CA TYR A 32 -49.85 44.45 -64.47
C TYR A 32 -48.72 43.87 -63.65
N GLU A 33 -48.05 42.88 -64.21
CA GLU A 33 -46.98 42.12 -63.59
C GLU A 33 -45.64 42.80 -63.91
N VAL A 34 -44.85 43.14 -62.89
CA VAL A 34 -43.50 43.67 -63.04
C VAL A 34 -42.50 42.66 -62.49
N LYS A 35 -41.75 42.03 -63.39
CA LYS A 35 -40.71 41.05 -63.04
C LYS A 35 -39.38 41.75 -62.82
N PHE A 36 -38.57 41.20 -61.92
CA PHE A 36 -37.21 41.67 -61.64
C PHE A 36 -36.21 40.58 -62.04
N ASP A 37 -35.41 40.85 -63.07
CA ASP A 37 -34.30 40.01 -63.47
C ASP A 37 -33.00 40.59 -62.91
N SER A 38 -32.46 39.95 -61.87
CA SER A 38 -31.24 40.38 -61.20
C SER A 38 -29.96 40.23 -62.04
N ALA A 39 -30.06 39.76 -63.30
CA ALA A 39 -28.94 39.58 -64.22
C ALA A 39 -27.77 38.79 -63.59
N GLY A 40 -28.13 37.69 -62.92
CA GLY A 40 -27.20 36.77 -62.23
C GLY A 40 -26.91 37.12 -60.76
N GLY A 41 -27.58 38.11 -60.16
CA GLY A 41 -27.56 38.36 -58.71
C GLY A 41 -28.62 37.56 -57.92
N SER A 42 -28.76 37.82 -56.62
CA SER A 42 -29.79 37.22 -55.77
C SER A 42 -31.22 37.42 -56.33
N SER A 43 -32.09 36.41 -56.18
CA SER A 43 -33.47 36.47 -56.71
C SER A 43 -34.31 37.58 -56.06
N VAL A 44 -35.19 38.19 -56.86
CA VAL A 44 -36.11 39.24 -56.41
C VAL A 44 -37.52 38.89 -56.87
N GLU A 45 -38.49 38.96 -55.95
CA GLU A 45 -39.87 38.59 -56.25
C GLU A 45 -40.56 39.58 -57.21
N THR A 46 -41.37 39.04 -58.11
CA THR A 46 -42.24 39.79 -59.02
C THR A 46 -43.34 40.53 -58.25
N GLN A 47 -43.70 41.73 -58.72
CA GLN A 47 -44.78 42.52 -58.12
C GLN A 47 -45.98 42.65 -59.07
N GLU A 48 -47.20 42.52 -58.52
CA GLU A 48 -48.43 42.88 -59.23
C GLU A 48 -48.87 44.30 -58.87
N VAL A 49 -48.88 45.21 -59.85
CA VAL A 49 -49.21 46.62 -59.69
C VAL A 49 -50.51 46.96 -60.40
N LYS A 50 -51.44 47.64 -59.71
CA LYS A 50 -52.70 48.11 -60.33
C LYS A 50 -52.38 49.12 -61.45
N LYS A 51 -53.15 49.09 -62.56
CA LYS A 51 -53.03 50.04 -63.67
C LYS A 51 -52.97 51.49 -63.16
N ASN A 52 -51.99 52.24 -63.65
CA ASN A 52 -51.63 53.60 -63.25
C ASN A 52 -51.06 53.75 -61.82
N GLY A 53 -50.78 52.66 -61.11
CA GLY A 53 -50.01 52.64 -59.87
C GLY A 53 -48.50 52.64 -60.14
N THR A 54 -47.69 52.62 -59.09
CA THR A 54 -46.22 52.64 -59.16
C THR A 54 -45.63 51.34 -58.62
N VAL A 55 -44.45 50.94 -59.10
CA VAL A 55 -43.73 49.76 -58.59
C VAL A 55 -43.04 50.11 -57.27
N THR A 56 -43.09 49.23 -56.27
CA THR A 56 -42.32 49.43 -55.04
C THR A 56 -40.88 48.99 -55.30
N LYS A 57 -39.89 49.86 -55.10
CA LYS A 57 -38.48 49.49 -55.31
C LYS A 57 -38.11 48.35 -54.35
N PRO A 58 -37.65 47.19 -54.86
CA PRO A 58 -37.21 46.10 -53.99
C PRO A 58 -35.88 46.47 -53.31
N ALA A 59 -35.48 45.69 -52.30
CA ALA A 59 -34.11 45.74 -51.79
C ALA A 59 -33.11 45.49 -52.94
N ASN A 60 -31.97 46.16 -52.91
CA ASN A 60 -30.95 45.98 -53.93
C ASN A 60 -30.48 44.52 -53.90
N PRO A 61 -30.48 43.80 -55.03
CA PRO A 61 -29.94 42.44 -55.07
C PRO A 61 -28.43 42.47 -54.80
N THR A 62 -27.86 41.31 -54.44
CA THR A 62 -26.41 41.14 -54.26
C THR A 62 -25.84 40.25 -55.36
N LYS A 63 -24.69 40.64 -55.93
CA LYS A 63 -23.91 39.84 -56.88
C LYS A 63 -22.44 39.93 -56.48
N GLU A 64 -21.81 38.79 -56.23
CA GLU A 64 -20.42 38.75 -55.77
C GLU A 64 -19.47 39.44 -56.76
N GLY A 65 -18.61 40.34 -56.26
CA GLY A 65 -17.68 41.14 -57.08
C GLY A 65 -18.28 42.40 -57.73
N TYR A 66 -19.58 42.68 -57.54
CA TYR A 66 -20.26 43.83 -58.15
C TYR A 66 -21.10 44.62 -57.14
N GLU A 67 -21.20 45.94 -57.33
CA GLU A 67 -22.12 46.84 -56.63
C GLU A 67 -23.35 47.08 -57.51
N PHE A 68 -24.54 46.94 -56.94
CA PHE A 68 -25.80 47.20 -57.64
C PHE A 68 -25.96 48.70 -57.89
N GLU A 69 -26.14 49.10 -59.14
CA GLU A 69 -26.37 50.52 -59.47
C GLU A 69 -27.86 50.84 -59.53
N ASN A 70 -28.58 50.27 -60.50
CA ASN A 70 -29.96 50.64 -60.82
C ASN A 70 -30.74 49.49 -61.45
N TRP A 71 -32.06 49.60 -61.44
CA TRP A 71 -32.96 48.77 -62.25
C TRP A 71 -33.21 49.44 -63.59
N LEU A 72 -33.09 48.72 -64.70
CA LEU A 72 -33.27 49.24 -66.06
C LEU A 72 -34.55 48.68 -66.67
N LEU A 73 -35.35 49.52 -67.34
CA LEU A 73 -36.42 49.12 -68.25
C LEU A 73 -35.98 49.44 -69.68
N ASP A 74 -35.94 48.44 -70.56
CA ASP A 74 -35.48 48.57 -71.95
C ASP A 74 -34.14 49.32 -72.09
N GLY A 75 -33.21 49.05 -71.17
CA GLY A 75 -31.86 49.61 -71.13
C GLY A 75 -31.73 51.00 -70.50
N THR A 76 -32.82 51.61 -70.02
CA THR A 76 -32.80 52.93 -69.35
C THR A 76 -33.15 52.80 -67.86
N ALA A 77 -32.51 53.58 -66.98
CA ALA A 77 -32.79 53.54 -65.55
C ALA A 77 -34.28 53.82 -65.25
N TYR A 78 -34.91 52.88 -64.54
CA TYR A 78 -36.33 52.93 -64.27
C TYR A 78 -36.63 53.86 -63.08
N ASP A 79 -37.51 54.83 -63.32
CA ASP A 79 -38.06 55.68 -62.27
C ASP A 79 -39.23 54.95 -61.58
N PHE A 80 -39.04 54.58 -60.31
CA PHE A 80 -40.07 53.89 -59.52
C PHE A 80 -41.31 54.74 -59.22
N ASN A 81 -41.30 56.04 -59.53
CA ASN A 81 -42.50 56.88 -59.48
C ASN A 81 -43.30 56.85 -60.80
N ALA A 82 -42.78 56.21 -61.85
CA ALA A 82 -43.48 56.08 -63.13
C ALA A 82 -44.71 55.17 -62.99
N LYS A 83 -45.80 55.56 -63.66
CA LYS A 83 -47.06 54.81 -63.63
C LYS A 83 -46.97 53.56 -64.50
N VAL A 84 -47.33 52.41 -63.95
CA VAL A 84 -47.39 51.13 -64.65
C VAL A 84 -48.65 51.05 -65.51
N THR A 85 -48.46 51.00 -66.83
CA THR A 85 -49.54 50.96 -67.83
C THR A 85 -49.61 49.64 -68.62
N SER A 86 -48.60 48.77 -68.47
CA SER A 86 -48.50 47.38 -68.97
C SER A 86 -47.52 46.57 -68.11
N SER A 87 -47.52 45.23 -68.24
CA SER A 87 -46.51 44.37 -67.61
C SER A 87 -45.15 44.53 -68.29
N PHE A 88 -44.05 44.49 -67.54
CA PHE A 88 -42.67 44.56 -68.06
C PHE A 88 -41.66 43.92 -67.10
N THR A 89 -40.40 43.78 -67.53
CA THR A 89 -39.30 43.26 -66.70
C THR A 89 -38.26 44.35 -66.48
N LEU A 90 -37.83 44.53 -65.24
CA LEU A 90 -36.71 45.38 -64.86
C LEU A 90 -35.45 44.53 -64.71
N VAL A 91 -34.37 44.92 -65.37
CA VAL A 91 -33.09 44.21 -65.35
C VAL A 91 -32.06 44.97 -64.51
N ALA A 92 -31.38 44.30 -63.59
CA ALA A 92 -30.37 44.93 -62.74
C ALA A 92 -29.12 45.37 -63.52
N SER A 93 -28.65 46.60 -63.26
CA SER A 93 -27.35 47.12 -63.69
C SER A 93 -26.34 47.01 -62.56
N TRP A 94 -25.12 46.62 -62.91
CA TRP A 94 -24.05 46.31 -61.98
C TRP A 94 -22.77 47.05 -62.35
N LYS A 95 -22.06 47.55 -61.34
CA LYS A 95 -20.71 48.10 -61.45
C LYS A 95 -19.73 47.17 -60.76
N GLU A 96 -18.65 46.79 -61.44
CA GLU A 96 -17.63 45.92 -60.87
C GLU A 96 -16.86 46.63 -59.74
N VAL A 97 -16.68 45.96 -58.60
CA VAL A 97 -15.92 46.47 -57.45
C VAL A 97 -14.56 45.78 -57.40
N VAL A 98 -13.50 46.53 -57.68
CA VAL A 98 -12.12 46.04 -57.54
C VAL A 98 -11.65 46.28 -56.10
N ASN A 99 -11.49 45.21 -55.31
CA ASN A 99 -10.88 45.30 -53.96
C ASN A 99 -9.35 45.45 -54.10
N PRO A 100 -8.69 46.43 -53.45
CA PRO A 100 -7.23 46.47 -53.42
C PRO A 100 -6.70 45.30 -52.58
N GLN A 101 -5.83 44.48 -53.17
CA GLN A 101 -5.15 43.39 -52.49
C GLN A 101 -4.23 43.96 -51.39
N LYS A 102 -4.37 43.50 -50.14
CA LYS A 102 -3.42 43.82 -49.06
C LYS A 102 -2.14 43.03 -49.26
N ALA A 103 -1.00 43.68 -49.00
CA ALA A 103 0.30 43.03 -48.96
C ALA A 103 0.29 41.88 -47.94
N THR A 104 0.87 40.74 -48.30
CA THR A 104 1.06 39.61 -47.39
C THR A 104 2.52 39.16 -47.45
N ILE A 105 3.01 38.62 -46.33
CA ILE A 105 4.33 38.03 -46.22
C ILE A 105 4.17 36.62 -45.67
N GLU A 106 4.87 35.67 -46.27
CA GLU A 106 4.97 34.29 -45.79
C GLU A 106 6.44 33.95 -45.63
N ILE A 107 6.76 33.16 -44.61
CA ILE A 107 8.11 32.63 -44.37
C ILE A 107 8.03 31.12 -44.23
N THR A 108 8.82 30.42 -45.03
CA THR A 108 9.04 28.97 -44.94
C THR A 108 10.52 28.70 -44.72
N SER A 109 10.84 27.49 -44.27
CA SER A 109 12.21 27.02 -44.12
C SER A 109 12.39 25.71 -44.89
N ASP A 110 13.61 25.44 -45.34
CA ASP A 110 13.94 24.17 -46.00
C ASP A 110 13.87 22.97 -45.03
N LYS A 111 14.05 23.22 -43.73
CA LYS A 111 14.00 22.24 -42.64
C LYS A 111 13.42 22.86 -41.37
N ASP A 112 12.92 22.02 -40.47
CA ASP A 112 12.44 22.42 -39.14
C ASP A 112 13.49 22.21 -38.02
N VAL A 113 14.55 21.44 -38.32
CA VAL A 113 15.63 21.09 -37.39
C VAL A 113 17.00 21.38 -38.02
N MET A 114 17.88 22.03 -37.27
CA MET A 114 19.26 22.33 -37.64
C MET A 114 20.21 21.53 -36.74
N GLU A 115 21.00 20.64 -37.34
CA GLU A 115 22.12 19.97 -36.66
C GLU A 115 23.23 20.97 -36.28
N TYR A 116 24.05 20.64 -35.29
CA TYR A 116 25.15 21.50 -34.84
C TYR A 116 26.08 21.88 -36.01
N ASN A 117 26.44 23.17 -36.10
CA ASN A 117 27.17 23.77 -37.23
C ASN A 117 26.50 23.65 -38.62
N GLY A 118 25.24 23.26 -38.68
CA GLY A 118 24.44 23.27 -39.90
C GLY A 118 24.03 24.69 -40.32
N SER A 119 23.07 24.74 -41.24
CA SER A 119 22.41 25.98 -41.63
C SER A 119 20.98 25.69 -42.07
N ILE A 120 20.06 26.61 -41.79
CA ILE A 120 18.70 26.58 -42.33
C ILE A 120 18.50 27.75 -43.27
N LYS A 121 17.92 27.50 -44.43
CA LYS A 121 17.58 28.53 -45.40
C LYS A 121 16.10 28.86 -45.30
N PHE A 122 15.81 30.14 -45.15
CA PHE A 122 14.46 30.68 -45.19
C PHE A 122 14.11 31.16 -46.59
N GLU A 123 12.88 30.88 -47.00
CA GLU A 123 12.26 31.46 -48.18
C GLU A 123 11.14 32.40 -47.73
N VAL A 124 11.21 33.64 -48.19
CA VAL A 124 10.24 34.68 -47.84
C VAL A 124 9.52 35.11 -49.11
N THR A 125 8.21 34.91 -49.12
CA THR A 125 7.35 35.29 -50.24
C THR A 125 6.54 36.51 -49.84
N VAL A 126 6.72 37.61 -50.57
CA VAL A 126 5.89 38.82 -50.43
C VAL A 126 4.97 38.89 -51.63
N THR A 127 3.66 39.00 -51.39
CA THR A 127 2.67 39.21 -52.45
C THR A 127 1.90 40.50 -52.22
N ASN A 128 1.45 41.13 -53.30
CA ASN A 128 0.59 42.32 -53.29
C ASN A 128 1.21 43.54 -52.56
N ALA A 129 2.54 43.62 -52.54
CA ALA A 129 3.34 44.74 -52.04
C ALA A 129 3.86 45.59 -53.21
N ASN A 130 4.07 46.89 -52.99
CA ASN A 130 4.70 47.76 -54.01
C ASN A 130 6.22 47.54 -54.03
N ASN A 131 6.77 47.12 -52.90
CA ASN A 131 8.16 46.76 -52.70
C ASN A 131 8.24 45.45 -51.90
N ASN A 132 8.91 44.45 -52.48
CA ASN A 132 9.08 43.14 -51.85
C ASN A 132 10.26 43.09 -50.86
N ALA A 133 10.85 44.22 -50.49
CA ALA A 133 11.91 44.27 -49.48
C ALA A 133 11.38 43.90 -48.09
N TYR A 134 12.10 43.05 -47.39
CA TYR A 134 11.80 42.61 -46.02
C TYR A 134 13.06 42.58 -45.16
N THR A 135 12.86 42.41 -43.86
CA THR A 135 13.90 42.16 -42.87
C THR A 135 13.61 40.88 -42.10
N LEU A 136 14.65 40.16 -41.70
CA LEU A 136 14.56 38.99 -40.83
C LEU A 136 15.11 39.35 -39.45
N SER A 137 14.42 38.91 -38.41
CA SER A 137 14.83 39.06 -37.01
C SER A 137 14.61 37.74 -36.27
N THR A 138 15.23 37.58 -35.10
CA THR A 138 15.14 36.35 -34.30
C THR A 138 15.02 36.67 -32.82
N ASN A 139 14.46 35.74 -32.04
CA ASN A 139 14.42 35.80 -30.57
C ASN A 139 15.75 35.44 -29.89
N TYR A 140 16.77 35.01 -30.65
CA TYR A 140 18.10 34.63 -30.13
C TYR A 140 19.23 35.25 -30.98
N ASP A 141 19.23 36.57 -31.15
CA ASP A 141 20.23 37.28 -31.94
C ASP A 141 21.65 37.20 -31.39
N ASP A 142 21.81 36.95 -30.09
CA ASP A 142 23.10 36.65 -29.46
C ASP A 142 23.63 35.24 -29.84
N LEU A 143 22.74 34.28 -30.12
CA LEU A 143 23.13 32.90 -30.43
C LEU A 143 23.27 32.60 -31.92
N VAL A 144 22.45 33.24 -32.76
CA VAL A 144 22.38 32.95 -34.20
C VAL A 144 22.54 34.22 -35.04
N GLN A 145 22.97 34.04 -36.29
CA GLN A 145 23.00 35.09 -37.29
C GLN A 145 22.20 34.69 -38.51
N ILE A 146 21.62 35.67 -39.20
CA ILE A 146 20.89 35.49 -40.45
C ILE A 146 21.56 36.34 -41.52
N GLU A 147 22.21 35.68 -42.48
CA GLU A 147 22.86 36.32 -43.63
C GLU A 147 22.32 35.70 -44.92
N ASN A 148 21.89 36.53 -45.87
CA ASN A 148 21.28 36.06 -47.14
C ASN A 148 20.14 35.04 -46.94
N ASN A 149 19.31 35.27 -45.92
CA ASN A 149 18.23 34.37 -45.47
C ASN A 149 18.69 32.97 -45.00
N VAL A 150 19.98 32.81 -44.71
CA VAL A 150 20.52 31.60 -44.14
C VAL A 150 20.83 31.86 -42.66
N LEU A 151 20.22 31.07 -41.79
CA LEU A 151 20.48 31.08 -40.37
C LEU A 151 21.65 30.14 -40.05
N THR A 152 22.62 30.65 -39.28
CA THR A 152 23.78 29.91 -38.77
C THR A 152 24.04 30.26 -37.29
N LEU A 153 24.75 29.38 -36.58
CA LEU A 153 25.16 29.61 -35.18
C LEU A 153 26.31 30.63 -35.11
N LYS A 154 26.25 31.56 -34.14
CA LYS A 154 27.34 32.49 -33.78
C LYS A 154 28.23 31.93 -32.67
N THR A 155 27.62 31.21 -31.74
CA THR A 155 28.27 30.67 -30.53
C THR A 155 27.92 29.21 -30.36
N GLU A 156 28.76 28.48 -29.63
CA GLU A 156 28.45 27.12 -29.24
C GLU A 156 27.22 27.08 -28.34
N ILE A 157 26.38 26.07 -28.55
CA ILE A 157 25.23 25.77 -27.70
C ILE A 157 25.48 24.41 -27.05
N ILE A 158 25.14 24.28 -25.78
CA ILE A 158 25.24 23.02 -25.04
C ILE A 158 23.88 22.31 -24.89
N LEU A 159 22.78 23.03 -25.17
CA LEU A 159 21.40 22.54 -25.10
C LEU A 159 20.66 22.87 -26.40
N ASP A 160 19.69 22.04 -26.76
CA ASP A 160 18.79 22.32 -27.87
C ASP A 160 18.09 23.68 -27.67
N LYS A 161 17.94 24.46 -28.74
CA LYS A 161 17.29 25.79 -28.70
C LYS A 161 16.14 25.91 -29.68
N PHE A 162 15.02 26.44 -29.21
CA PHE A 162 13.87 26.81 -30.03
C PHE A 162 13.99 28.24 -30.53
N VAL A 163 14.39 28.41 -31.79
CA VAL A 163 14.63 29.72 -32.40
C VAL A 163 13.47 30.08 -33.32
N THR A 164 12.86 31.25 -33.09
CA THR A 164 11.83 31.84 -33.94
C THR A 164 12.46 32.92 -34.82
N VAL A 165 12.23 32.82 -36.12
CA VAL A 165 12.61 33.83 -37.12
C VAL A 165 11.37 34.54 -37.61
N THR A 166 11.38 35.87 -37.55
CA THR A 166 10.26 36.73 -37.96
C THR A 166 10.67 37.56 -39.17
N ALA A 167 9.97 37.36 -40.29
CA ALA A 167 10.03 38.22 -41.46
C ALA A 167 9.08 39.41 -41.28
N THR A 168 9.59 40.62 -41.51
CA THR A 168 8.84 41.87 -41.44
C THR A 168 8.98 42.61 -42.75
N LEU A 169 7.85 42.97 -43.37
CA LEU A 169 7.84 43.75 -44.61
C LEU A 169 8.39 45.17 -44.36
N THR A 170 9.27 45.66 -45.23
CA THR A 170 9.94 46.96 -45.01
C THR A 170 9.01 48.15 -45.27
N GLU A 171 8.10 48.04 -46.24
CA GLU A 171 7.16 49.11 -46.58
C GLU A 171 5.96 49.20 -45.63
N ASP A 172 5.61 48.10 -44.97
CA ASP A 172 4.60 48.05 -43.90
C ASP A 172 5.08 47.12 -42.77
N PRO A 173 5.76 47.67 -41.75
CA PRO A 173 6.26 46.89 -40.62
C PRO A 173 5.18 46.18 -39.78
N THR A 174 3.89 46.45 -40.03
CA THR A 174 2.78 45.74 -39.37
C THR A 174 2.50 44.36 -40.01
N VAL A 175 2.97 44.14 -41.25
CA VAL A 175 2.84 42.87 -41.98
C VAL A 175 4.03 41.97 -41.65
N LYS A 176 3.78 40.90 -40.89
CA LYS A 176 4.81 39.97 -40.38
C LYS A 176 4.39 38.52 -40.52
N ALA A 177 5.37 37.64 -40.67
CA ALA A 177 5.21 36.20 -40.56
C ALA A 177 6.38 35.60 -39.79
N SER A 178 6.16 34.48 -39.09
CA SER A 178 7.22 33.84 -38.29
C SER A 178 7.28 32.34 -38.53
N LYS A 179 8.49 31.78 -38.41
CA LYS A 179 8.75 30.34 -38.46
C LYS A 179 9.68 29.97 -37.31
N SER A 180 9.32 28.94 -36.56
CA SER A 180 10.15 28.38 -35.48
C SER A 180 10.92 27.15 -35.96
N ILE A 181 12.16 27.02 -35.51
CA ILE A 181 13.07 25.91 -35.78
C ILE A 181 13.68 25.39 -34.47
N THR A 182 14.14 24.13 -34.48
CA THR A 182 14.95 23.57 -33.38
C THR A 182 16.40 23.48 -33.80
N ILE A 183 17.32 24.05 -33.02
CA ILE A 183 18.76 23.89 -33.22
C ILE A 183 19.27 22.84 -32.24
N LYS A 184 19.90 21.78 -32.75
CA LYS A 184 20.48 20.69 -31.96
C LYS A 184 21.85 21.06 -31.41
N ALA A 185 22.06 20.78 -30.14
CA ALA A 185 23.38 20.85 -29.51
C ALA A 185 24.34 19.81 -30.13
N PRO A 186 25.67 20.01 -30.06
CA PRO A 186 26.63 19.00 -30.50
C PRO A 186 26.48 17.74 -29.67
N ILE A 187 26.53 16.58 -30.33
CA ILE A 187 26.65 15.30 -29.64
C ILE A 187 28.09 15.20 -29.13
N VAL A 188 28.25 15.25 -27.81
CA VAL A 188 29.52 15.01 -27.13
C VAL A 188 29.43 13.63 -26.48
N GLU A 189 30.34 12.72 -26.83
CA GLU A 189 30.37 11.39 -26.22
C GLU A 189 30.52 11.54 -24.69
N GLY A 190 29.64 10.88 -23.94
CA GLY A 190 29.65 11.01 -22.49
C GLY A 190 28.87 12.20 -21.93
N GLN A 191 28.07 12.91 -22.74
CA GLN A 191 27.34 14.11 -22.29
C GLN A 191 25.97 14.25 -22.95
N VAL A 192 24.99 14.72 -22.18
CA VAL A 192 23.69 15.20 -22.65
C VAL A 192 23.45 16.54 -21.97
N GLY A 193 23.39 17.64 -22.72
CA GLY A 193 23.31 18.96 -22.09
C GLY A 193 24.51 19.26 -21.19
N GLU A 194 24.27 19.61 -19.94
CA GLU A 194 25.31 19.75 -18.90
C GLU A 194 25.62 18.44 -18.17
N LEU A 195 24.74 17.43 -18.27
CA LEU A 195 24.93 16.15 -17.62
C LEU A 195 26.04 15.36 -18.30
N THR A 196 27.00 14.86 -17.53
CA THR A 196 28.13 14.07 -18.04
C THR A 196 28.21 12.70 -17.38
N SER A 197 28.87 11.74 -18.04
CA SER A 197 29.17 10.42 -17.46
C SER A 197 29.97 10.50 -16.17
N ASP A 198 30.85 11.50 -16.03
CA ASP A 198 31.66 11.66 -14.82
C ASP A 198 30.83 12.16 -13.64
N MET A 199 29.81 12.99 -13.88
CA MET A 199 28.83 13.34 -12.84
C MET A 199 28.03 12.12 -12.38
N LEU A 200 27.63 11.22 -13.29
CA LEU A 200 26.95 9.98 -12.94
C LEU A 200 27.86 9.06 -12.09
N LYS A 201 29.15 8.99 -12.42
CA LYS A 201 30.14 8.27 -11.60
C LYS A 201 30.34 8.91 -10.22
N GLU A 202 30.33 10.25 -10.14
CA GLU A 202 30.43 10.99 -8.86
C GLU A 202 29.27 10.59 -7.94
N ILE A 203 28.02 10.75 -8.38
CA ILE A 203 26.85 10.37 -7.57
C ILE A 203 26.70 8.87 -7.38
N GLY A 204 27.39 8.05 -8.18
CA GLY A 204 27.47 6.59 -8.05
C GLY A 204 28.45 6.09 -6.98
N ASN A 205 29.01 6.99 -6.16
CA ASN A 205 29.92 6.62 -5.08
C ASN A 205 29.25 5.70 -4.04
N GLN A 206 29.95 4.67 -3.57
CA GLN A 206 29.46 3.76 -2.53
C GLN A 206 29.21 4.45 -1.17
N SER A 207 29.85 5.61 -0.95
CA SER A 207 29.64 6.49 0.19
C SER A 207 28.83 7.71 -0.24
N ILE A 208 27.57 7.81 0.20
CA ILE A 208 26.68 8.90 -0.19
C ILE A 208 25.57 9.10 0.86
N THR A 209 25.15 10.36 1.05
CA THR A 209 23.97 10.72 1.84
C THR A 209 22.88 11.20 0.89
N VAL A 210 21.72 10.57 0.98
CA VAL A 210 20.50 10.90 0.25
C VAL A 210 19.51 11.47 1.25
N THR A 211 18.87 12.58 0.90
CA THR A 211 17.80 13.18 1.72
C THR A 211 16.66 13.60 0.81
N GLY A 212 15.43 13.51 1.26
CA GLY A 212 14.32 13.90 0.41
C GLY A 212 12.95 13.59 0.98
N VAL A 213 11.97 13.59 0.09
CA VAL A 213 10.59 13.29 0.40
C VAL A 213 10.08 12.23 -0.59
N LEU A 214 9.41 11.23 -0.07
CA LEU A 214 8.54 10.34 -0.84
C LEU A 214 7.09 10.78 -0.60
N THR A 215 6.31 10.95 -1.66
CA THR A 215 4.89 11.29 -1.55
C THR A 215 4.06 10.23 -2.24
N ASP A 216 3.23 9.54 -1.47
CA ASP A 216 2.27 8.55 -1.95
C ASP A 216 0.90 9.20 -2.21
N TYR A 217 0.27 8.83 -3.31
CA TYR A 217 -1.02 9.33 -3.74
C TYR A 217 -1.99 8.18 -3.92
N TYR A 218 -3.18 8.29 -3.32
CA TYR A 218 -4.34 7.47 -3.64
C TYR A 218 -5.49 8.37 -4.07
N ARG A 219 -6.07 8.08 -5.24
CA ARG A 219 -7.16 8.86 -5.84
C ARG A 219 -8.30 7.94 -6.20
N ASP A 220 -9.41 8.07 -5.50
CA ASP A 220 -10.69 7.43 -5.81
C ASP A 220 -11.51 8.35 -6.71
N PHE A 221 -11.81 7.87 -7.93
CA PHE A 221 -12.55 8.63 -8.93
C PHE A 221 -14.06 8.61 -8.69
N LYS A 222 -14.56 7.65 -7.90
CA LYS A 222 -15.97 7.54 -7.51
C LYS A 222 -16.28 8.36 -6.27
N ASN A 223 -15.36 8.41 -5.31
CA ASN A 223 -15.51 9.12 -4.05
C ASN A 223 -14.24 9.89 -3.64
N SER A 224 -14.19 11.16 -4.02
CA SER A 224 -13.05 12.04 -3.68
C SER A 224 -12.75 12.19 -2.18
N ALA A 225 -13.67 11.83 -1.28
CA ALA A 225 -13.42 11.85 0.16
C ALA A 225 -12.43 10.75 0.61
N ASN A 226 -12.27 9.70 -0.20
CA ASN A 226 -11.32 8.61 0.05
C ASN A 226 -9.90 8.95 -0.45
N ASN A 227 -9.73 10.09 -1.14
CA ASN A 227 -8.41 10.50 -1.64
C ASN A 227 -7.45 10.74 -0.47
N SER A 228 -6.23 10.24 -0.61
CA SER A 228 -5.17 10.49 0.36
C SER A 228 -3.87 10.91 -0.33
N THR A 229 -3.08 11.68 0.40
CA THR A 229 -1.74 12.09 -0.01
C THR A 229 -0.88 12.06 1.24
N ASN A 230 0.08 11.15 1.27
CA ASN A 230 0.92 10.89 2.43
C ASN A 230 2.37 11.17 2.05
N ALA A 231 2.99 12.12 2.73
CA ALA A 231 4.37 12.50 2.47
C ALA A 231 5.27 12.04 3.62
N TYR A 232 6.43 11.50 3.25
CA TYR A 232 7.42 10.93 4.16
C TYR A 232 8.75 11.63 3.95
N ASP A 233 9.23 12.32 4.99
CA ASP A 233 10.62 12.78 5.02
C ASP A 233 11.52 11.57 5.16
N MET A 234 12.66 11.56 4.46
CA MET A 234 13.59 10.45 4.49
C MET A 234 15.06 10.88 4.40
N VAL A 235 15.91 10.07 5.02
CA VAL A 235 17.35 10.14 4.97
C VAL A 235 17.89 8.73 4.75
N VAL A 236 18.75 8.56 3.75
CA VAL A 236 19.55 7.34 3.58
C VAL A 236 21.02 7.70 3.61
N LYS A 237 21.81 6.95 4.38
CA LYS A 237 23.28 7.07 4.39
C LYS A 237 23.86 5.71 4.04
N MET A 238 24.77 5.70 3.10
CA MET A 238 25.45 4.49 2.64
C MET A 238 26.95 4.64 2.79
N ASN A 239 27.61 3.54 3.12
CA ASN A 239 29.04 3.34 2.99
C ASN A 239 29.30 1.83 2.73
N ASP A 240 30.51 1.43 2.35
CA ASP A 240 30.78 0.02 2.06
C ASP A 240 30.39 -0.88 3.24
N GLY A 241 29.50 -1.83 2.97
CA GLY A 241 29.00 -2.81 3.94
C GLY A 241 28.08 -2.26 5.03
N VAL A 242 27.65 -0.99 4.98
CA VAL A 242 26.74 -0.40 5.98
C VAL A 242 25.70 0.53 5.34
N TRP A 243 24.47 0.40 5.80
CA TRP A 243 23.34 1.17 5.30
C TRP A 243 22.50 1.65 6.48
N TYR A 244 22.02 2.88 6.37
CA TYR A 244 21.12 3.49 7.35
C TYR A 244 19.99 4.20 6.62
N GLY A 245 18.77 3.94 7.06
CA GLY A 245 17.56 4.61 6.63
C GLY A 245 16.83 5.23 7.81
N GLU A 246 16.35 6.45 7.67
CA GLU A 246 15.42 7.08 8.60
C GLU A 246 14.27 7.70 7.80
N TRP A 247 13.04 7.55 8.30
CA TRP A 247 11.89 8.22 7.72
C TRP A 247 10.80 8.53 8.75
N ASN A 248 9.96 9.50 8.42
CA ASN A 248 8.78 9.85 9.21
C ASN A 248 7.69 10.40 8.29
N HIS A 249 6.43 10.16 8.63
CA HIS A 249 5.34 10.87 7.99
C HIS A 249 5.41 12.37 8.35
N GLN A 250 5.22 13.27 7.38
CA GLN A 250 5.41 14.71 7.60
C GLN A 250 4.45 15.32 8.63
N LEU A 251 3.29 14.69 8.85
CA LEU A 251 2.36 15.09 9.92
C LEU A 251 2.68 14.47 11.29
N ALA A 252 3.69 13.60 11.37
CA ALA A 252 4.09 12.87 12.56
C ALA A 252 5.62 12.82 12.70
N VAL A 253 6.27 13.99 12.67
CA VAL A 253 7.73 14.15 12.69
C VAL A 253 8.42 13.52 13.90
N ASP A 254 7.69 13.32 15.00
CA ASP A 254 8.20 12.69 16.22
C ASP A 254 8.17 11.14 16.15
N ASN A 255 7.45 10.56 15.18
CA ASN A 255 7.35 9.12 14.92
C ASN A 255 8.38 8.69 13.88
N LYS A 256 9.66 8.89 14.20
CA LYS A 256 10.76 8.48 13.34
C LYS A 256 10.95 6.98 13.37
N MET A 257 11.04 6.39 12.19
CA MET A 257 11.34 4.99 11.94
C MET A 257 12.77 4.93 11.41
N VAL A 258 13.55 3.98 11.92
CA VAL A 258 14.98 3.90 11.64
C VAL A 258 15.36 2.45 11.41
N ASP A 259 16.15 2.25 10.36
CA ASP A 259 16.77 0.97 10.03
C ASP A 259 18.29 1.15 9.95
N TYR A 260 19.01 0.26 10.62
CA TYR A 260 20.46 0.15 10.52
C TYR A 260 20.82 -1.26 10.09
N TYR A 261 21.48 -1.38 8.95
CA TYR A 261 21.98 -2.65 8.45
C TYR A 261 23.48 -2.61 8.22
N ARG A 262 24.12 -3.76 8.46
CA ARG A 262 25.49 -4.00 8.03
C ARG A 262 25.64 -5.38 7.41
N ARG A 263 26.66 -5.51 6.56
CA ARG A 263 27.18 -6.81 6.12
C ARG A 263 27.77 -7.53 7.33
N SER A 264 27.31 -8.74 7.62
CA SER A 264 27.81 -9.52 8.76
C SER A 264 29.32 -9.75 8.68
N GLU A 265 30.02 -9.74 9.81
CA GLU A 265 31.46 -10.02 9.84
C GLU A 265 31.79 -11.45 9.38
N LYS A 266 30.92 -12.39 9.77
CA LYS A 266 30.98 -13.79 9.34
C LYS A 266 30.39 -13.95 7.94
N ASP A 267 31.08 -14.72 7.11
CA ASP A 267 30.61 -15.23 5.81
C ASP A 267 30.09 -16.68 5.95
N GLY A 268 29.51 -17.23 4.89
CA GLY A 268 29.08 -18.62 4.81
C GLY A 268 27.63 -18.86 5.26
N TYR A 269 26.84 -17.80 5.41
CA TYR A 269 25.40 -17.94 5.61
C TYR A 269 24.75 -18.43 4.33
N ARG A 270 23.72 -19.29 4.46
CA ARG A 270 22.98 -19.85 3.33
C ARG A 270 21.54 -19.37 3.37
N ASP A 271 21.04 -18.83 2.27
CA ASP A 271 19.64 -18.43 2.13
C ASP A 271 18.71 -19.61 1.75
N SER A 272 17.42 -19.32 1.55
CA SER A 272 16.43 -20.29 1.08
C SER A 272 16.58 -20.71 -0.39
N TYR A 273 17.52 -20.14 -1.14
CA TYR A 273 17.78 -20.52 -2.53
C TYR A 273 19.10 -21.29 -2.67
N GLY A 274 19.81 -21.52 -1.56
CA GLY A 274 21.09 -22.21 -1.53
C GLY A 274 22.28 -21.31 -1.85
N ASN A 275 22.08 -20.01 -2.05
CA ASN A 275 23.18 -19.06 -2.20
C ASN A 275 23.94 -18.93 -0.88
N VAL A 276 25.23 -18.62 -0.97
CA VAL A 276 26.11 -18.48 0.20
C VAL A 276 26.78 -17.11 0.18
N GLY A 277 26.76 -16.42 1.32
CA GLY A 277 27.39 -15.10 1.45
C GLY A 277 27.32 -14.55 2.88
N HIS A 278 27.41 -13.23 2.98
CA HIS A 278 27.24 -12.53 4.24
C HIS A 278 25.76 -12.34 4.53
N ALA A 279 25.37 -12.46 5.79
CA ALA A 279 24.02 -12.14 6.20
C ALA A 279 23.81 -10.62 6.29
N LEU A 280 22.58 -10.20 6.02
CA LEU A 280 22.09 -8.88 6.39
C LEU A 280 21.93 -8.85 7.92
N GLU A 281 22.72 -8.03 8.59
CA GLU A 281 22.68 -7.89 10.05
C GLU A 281 22.05 -6.55 10.44
N ARG A 282 20.92 -6.59 11.15
CA ARG A 282 20.27 -5.41 11.72
C ARG A 282 20.95 -5.01 13.02
N LEU A 283 21.25 -3.72 13.17
CA LEU A 283 21.75 -3.11 14.41
C LEU A 283 20.63 -2.30 15.07
N TYR A 284 20.50 -2.37 16.39
CA TYR A 284 19.49 -1.61 17.11
C TYR A 284 19.87 -1.48 18.59
N ILE A 285 19.21 -0.56 19.30
CA ILE A 285 19.27 -0.51 20.76
C ILE A 285 18.14 -1.38 21.31
N ASN A 286 18.49 -2.41 22.08
CA ASN A 286 17.51 -3.37 22.60
C ASN A 286 16.70 -2.79 23.79
N LYS A 287 15.74 -3.58 24.30
CA LYS A 287 14.91 -3.21 25.45
C LYS A 287 15.69 -2.90 26.74
N ASN A 288 16.95 -3.30 26.84
CA ASN A 288 17.84 -3.03 27.98
C ASN A 288 18.67 -1.75 27.79
N ASN A 289 18.45 -1.01 26.70
CA ASN A 289 19.25 0.15 26.30
C ASN A 289 20.71 -0.20 25.96
N GLU A 290 20.92 -1.35 25.33
CA GLU A 290 22.24 -1.82 24.90
C GLU A 290 22.28 -1.99 23.38
N LEU A 291 23.45 -1.75 22.77
CA LEU A 291 23.66 -2.06 21.37
C LEU A 291 23.54 -3.57 21.15
N ALA A 292 22.62 -3.97 20.29
CA ALA A 292 22.37 -5.35 19.90
C ALA A 292 22.37 -5.48 18.38
N SER A 293 22.47 -6.73 17.92
CA SER A 293 22.32 -7.06 16.52
C SER A 293 21.54 -8.37 16.33
N ALA A 294 20.91 -8.50 15.16
CA ALA A 294 20.22 -9.71 14.76
C ALA A 294 20.45 -9.98 13.27
N ILE A 295 20.58 -11.25 12.90
CA ILE A 295 20.55 -11.66 11.50
C ILE A 295 19.11 -11.57 11.01
N GLU A 296 18.90 -10.81 9.93
CA GLU A 296 17.61 -10.75 9.27
C GLU A 296 17.31 -12.08 8.59
N LYS A 297 16.05 -12.51 8.72
CA LYS A 297 15.58 -13.80 8.22
C LYS A 297 14.29 -13.63 7.45
N ASN A 298 14.07 -14.49 6.47
CA ASN A 298 12.78 -14.58 5.79
C ASN A 298 11.73 -15.29 6.67
N TYR A 299 10.50 -15.43 6.16
CA TYR A 299 9.38 -16.10 6.85
C TYR A 299 9.63 -17.58 7.17
N ASN A 300 10.65 -18.19 6.57
CA ASN A 300 11.08 -19.55 6.85
C ASN A 300 12.29 -19.62 7.80
N SER A 301 12.69 -18.49 8.38
CA SER A 301 13.84 -18.34 9.26
C SER A 301 15.21 -18.60 8.61
N PHE A 302 15.27 -18.56 7.26
CA PHE A 302 16.55 -18.57 6.55
C PHE A 302 17.16 -17.17 6.57
N PRO A 303 18.48 -17.04 6.81
CA PRO A 303 19.19 -15.78 6.70
C PRO A 303 18.96 -15.11 5.35
N VAL A 304 18.73 -13.81 5.40
CA VAL A 304 18.72 -12.92 4.23
C VAL A 304 20.16 -12.50 3.95
N LEU A 305 20.62 -12.57 2.70
CA LEU A 305 22.02 -12.27 2.35
C LEU A 305 22.19 -10.81 1.94
N TRP A 306 23.22 -10.15 2.49
CA TRP A 306 23.58 -8.76 2.20
C TRP A 306 23.73 -8.51 0.69
N GLU A 307 24.39 -9.43 -0.02
CA GLU A 307 24.65 -9.34 -1.46
C GLU A 307 23.38 -9.37 -2.32
N GLN A 308 22.22 -9.71 -1.74
CA GLN A 308 20.93 -9.75 -2.44
C GLN A 308 19.99 -8.60 -2.04
N GLN A 309 20.40 -7.73 -1.11
CA GLN A 309 19.49 -6.70 -0.60
C GLN A 309 19.51 -5.41 -1.40
N HIS A 310 20.49 -5.24 -2.28
CA HIS A 310 20.57 -4.08 -3.16
C HIS A 310 20.52 -2.73 -2.42
N LEU A 311 21.02 -2.71 -1.18
CA LEU A 311 21.06 -1.52 -0.32
C LEU A 311 22.23 -0.58 -0.68
N TRP A 312 23.13 -0.97 -1.58
CA TRP A 312 24.24 -0.11 -1.99
C TRP A 312 23.83 0.85 -3.10
N ASN A 313 24.61 1.90 -3.32
CA ASN A 313 24.28 2.89 -4.33
C ASN A 313 24.39 2.32 -5.76
N HIS A 314 23.28 2.35 -6.50
CA HIS A 314 23.19 1.85 -7.88
C HIS A 314 23.29 2.94 -8.96
N LEU A 315 23.42 4.22 -8.61
CA LEU A 315 23.40 5.34 -9.57
C LEU A 315 24.51 5.29 -10.61
N ALA A 316 25.65 4.64 -10.31
CA ALA A 316 26.74 4.43 -11.26
C ALA A 316 26.34 3.62 -12.50
N ASN A 317 25.25 2.86 -12.43
CA ASN A 317 24.77 2.03 -13.52
C ASN A 317 23.88 2.80 -14.52
N LEU A 318 23.52 4.05 -14.23
CA LEU A 318 22.80 4.91 -15.17
C LEU A 318 23.68 5.22 -16.39
N GLN A 319 23.12 5.01 -17.58
CA GLN A 319 23.83 5.22 -18.83
C GLN A 319 23.51 6.60 -19.41
N ILE A 320 24.54 7.42 -19.65
CA ILE A 320 24.37 8.77 -20.22
C ILE A 320 23.62 8.76 -21.55
N THR A 321 23.78 7.69 -22.34
CA THR A 321 23.17 7.52 -23.67
C THR A 321 21.65 7.31 -23.61
N LYS A 322 21.10 6.99 -22.44
CA LYS A 322 19.66 6.85 -22.20
C LYS A 322 19.02 8.14 -21.69
N PHE A 323 19.81 9.20 -21.47
CA PHE A 323 19.25 10.49 -21.05
C PHE A 323 18.79 11.34 -22.23
N LYS A 324 17.73 12.10 -21.97
CA LYS A 324 17.26 13.19 -22.84
C LYS A 324 17.05 14.44 -21.98
N TYR A 325 17.48 15.59 -22.47
CA TYR A 325 17.18 16.85 -21.81
C TYR A 325 15.74 17.29 -22.11
N ASP A 326 14.96 17.53 -21.07
CA ASP A 326 13.65 18.16 -21.11
C ASP A 326 13.81 19.64 -20.77
N ALA A 327 13.78 20.47 -21.83
CA ALA A 327 13.94 21.91 -21.72
C ALA A 327 12.74 22.63 -21.10
N GLU A 328 11.54 22.03 -21.10
CA GLU A 328 10.35 22.64 -20.52
C GLU A 328 10.41 22.61 -18.99
N ASN A 329 10.91 21.50 -18.45
CA ASN A 329 10.96 21.25 -17.02
C ASN A 329 12.37 21.44 -16.41
N ASP A 330 13.39 21.72 -17.22
CA ASP A 330 14.79 21.90 -16.79
C ASP A 330 15.35 20.67 -16.06
N VAL A 331 15.15 19.48 -16.67
CA VAL A 331 15.56 18.18 -16.13
C VAL A 331 16.12 17.25 -17.20
N TYR A 332 16.88 16.25 -16.77
CA TYR A 332 17.40 15.18 -17.62
C TYR A 332 16.62 13.90 -17.36
N GLU A 333 15.75 13.53 -18.30
CA GLU A 333 14.93 12.33 -18.24
C GLU A 333 15.73 11.09 -18.63
N TYR A 334 15.69 10.05 -17.80
CA TYR A 334 16.26 8.74 -18.10
C TYR A 334 15.22 7.85 -18.77
N LYS A 335 15.51 7.39 -20.00
CA LYS A 335 14.63 6.50 -20.77
C LYS A 335 14.93 5.04 -20.45
N ALA A 336 14.37 4.55 -19.34
CA ALA A 336 14.37 3.13 -19.01
C ALA A 336 13.40 2.34 -19.91
N ASP A 337 13.80 1.14 -20.34
CA ASP A 337 12.94 0.16 -20.98
C ASP A 337 12.66 -0.97 -19.99
N LEU A 338 11.55 -0.87 -19.24
CA LEU A 338 11.20 -1.84 -18.19
C LEU A 338 10.85 -3.23 -18.74
N THR A 339 10.78 -3.41 -20.06
CA THR A 339 10.70 -4.75 -20.67
C THR A 339 12.06 -5.45 -20.71
N GLN A 340 13.15 -4.70 -20.53
CA GLN A 340 14.51 -5.22 -20.39
C GLN A 340 14.82 -5.45 -18.91
N GLU A 341 15.19 -6.69 -18.59
CA GLU A 341 15.51 -7.13 -17.23
C GLU A 341 16.56 -6.24 -16.54
N SER A 342 17.57 -5.76 -17.28
CA SER A 342 18.60 -4.88 -16.72
C SER A 342 18.08 -3.52 -16.26
N ASP A 343 17.14 -2.93 -17.01
CA ASP A 343 16.57 -1.63 -16.67
C ASP A 343 15.54 -1.79 -15.56
N LEU A 344 14.71 -2.83 -15.64
CA LEU A 344 13.77 -3.19 -14.57
C LEU A 344 14.51 -3.32 -13.24
N TYR A 345 15.53 -4.18 -13.18
CA TYR A 345 16.32 -4.37 -11.95
C TYR A 345 17.04 -3.11 -11.50
N LEU A 346 17.59 -2.31 -12.42
CA LEU A 346 18.22 -1.04 -12.02
C LEU A 346 17.21 -0.13 -11.33
N MET A 347 16.03 0.05 -11.90
CA MET A 347 14.99 0.92 -11.35
C MET A 347 14.44 0.39 -10.02
N THR A 348 14.33 -0.94 -9.86
CA THR A 348 13.98 -1.59 -8.59
C THR A 348 15.09 -1.41 -7.54
N TYR A 349 16.36 -1.60 -7.89
CA TYR A 349 17.45 -1.44 -6.94
C TYR A 349 17.64 0.03 -6.51
N LEU A 350 17.33 0.98 -7.38
CA LEU A 350 17.33 2.39 -7.05
C LEU A 350 16.21 2.74 -6.03
N SER A 351 15.04 2.11 -6.09
CA SER A 351 14.03 2.32 -5.04
C SER A 351 14.51 1.78 -3.70
N PHE A 352 15.01 0.55 -3.63
CA PHE A 352 15.51 -0.03 -2.37
C PHE A 352 16.70 0.72 -1.76
N SER A 353 17.65 1.17 -2.59
CA SER A 353 18.86 1.82 -2.08
C SER A 353 18.64 3.27 -1.70
N LEU A 354 17.81 4.04 -2.42
CA LEU A 354 17.70 5.49 -2.26
C LEU A 354 16.58 5.95 -1.33
N THR A 355 15.62 5.07 -1.02
CA THR A 355 14.53 5.36 -0.09
C THR A 355 14.29 4.17 0.83
N PRO A 356 14.10 4.38 2.15
CA PRO A 356 13.79 3.31 3.07
C PRO A 356 12.29 2.93 3.06
N VAL A 357 11.46 3.68 2.33
CA VAL A 357 9.98 3.58 2.41
C VAL A 357 9.39 2.78 1.25
N LEU A 358 10.11 2.63 0.15
CA LEU A 358 9.57 2.08 -1.10
C LEU A 358 10.09 0.67 -1.37
N SER A 359 9.17 -0.22 -1.75
CA SER A 359 9.47 -1.54 -2.32
C SER A 359 9.13 -1.67 -3.80
N ASP A 360 8.41 -0.70 -4.36
CA ASP A 360 7.97 -0.71 -5.75
C ASP A 360 9.07 -0.25 -6.71
N THR A 361 8.97 -0.69 -7.96
CA THR A 361 9.90 -0.29 -9.01
C THR A 361 9.60 1.13 -9.49
N LEU A 362 10.65 1.92 -9.70
CA LEU A 362 10.51 3.23 -10.33
C LEU A 362 10.15 3.08 -11.82
N ASP A 363 9.18 3.84 -12.29
CA ASP A 363 8.78 3.92 -13.71
C ASP A 363 9.49 5.07 -14.42
N LYS A 364 9.56 6.23 -13.77
CA LYS A 364 10.19 7.44 -14.31
C LYS A 364 11.34 7.88 -13.43
N LEU A 365 12.40 8.40 -14.05
CA LEU A 365 13.56 8.96 -13.36
C LEU A 365 14.09 10.18 -14.12
N TYR A 366 14.36 11.23 -13.37
CA TYR A 366 14.91 12.49 -13.85
C TYR A 366 16.04 12.94 -12.95
N LEU A 367 17.06 13.57 -13.52
CA LEU A 367 18.13 14.23 -12.78
C LEU A 367 18.06 15.74 -12.98
N LYS A 368 18.43 16.48 -11.94
CA LYS A 368 18.65 17.92 -12.02
C LYS A 368 20.14 18.22 -11.90
N VAL A 369 20.65 19.04 -12.83
CA VAL A 369 22.03 19.52 -12.81
C VAL A 369 22.03 21.00 -12.48
N GLU A 370 22.79 21.39 -11.46
CA GLU A 370 22.95 22.78 -11.06
C GLU A 370 24.43 23.03 -10.73
N ASN A 371 24.98 24.14 -11.21
CA ASN A 371 26.37 24.53 -10.97
C ASN A 371 27.39 23.41 -11.32
N GLY A 372 27.14 22.65 -12.40
CA GLY A 372 28.01 21.56 -12.83
C GLY A 372 28.01 20.36 -11.88
N LYS A 373 26.93 20.14 -11.11
CA LYS A 373 26.73 18.93 -10.29
C LYS A 373 25.32 18.41 -10.42
N VAL A 374 25.15 17.09 -10.35
CA VAL A 374 23.81 16.51 -10.16
C VAL A 374 23.38 16.77 -8.72
N THR A 375 22.37 17.61 -8.53
CA THR A 375 21.91 18.03 -7.19
C THR A 375 20.68 17.25 -6.73
N GLN A 376 19.83 16.81 -7.66
CA GLN A 376 18.58 16.12 -7.34
C GLN A 376 18.29 14.96 -8.27
N LEU A 377 17.55 13.99 -7.74
CA LEU A 377 16.84 12.97 -8.51
C LEU A 377 15.35 13.08 -8.20
N LEU A 378 14.55 13.08 -9.26
CA LEU A 378 13.10 13.00 -9.22
C LEU A 378 12.69 11.67 -9.83
N ALA A 379 11.82 10.92 -9.20
CA ALA A 379 11.33 9.67 -9.72
C ALA A 379 9.85 9.47 -9.39
N GLN A 380 9.22 8.53 -10.08
CA GLN A 380 7.82 8.17 -9.90
C GLN A 380 7.68 6.66 -10.13
N THR A 381 6.87 5.98 -9.33
CA THR A 381 6.49 4.57 -9.55
C THR A 381 5.49 4.43 -10.68
N GLU A 382 5.22 3.20 -11.12
CA GLU A 382 4.08 2.95 -12.02
C GLU A 382 2.77 3.48 -11.39
N ILE A 383 1.88 4.00 -12.25
CA ILE A 383 0.52 4.35 -11.86
C ILE A 383 -0.32 3.08 -11.92
N LEU A 384 -0.73 2.59 -10.74
CA LEU A 384 -1.62 1.44 -10.63
C LEU A 384 -3.07 1.91 -10.72
N TYR A 385 -3.83 1.31 -11.64
CA TYR A 385 -5.26 1.54 -11.80
C TYR A 385 -6.08 0.40 -11.20
N TYR A 386 -7.15 0.75 -10.49
CA TYR A 386 -8.07 -0.19 -9.86
C TYR A 386 -9.43 -0.16 -10.57
N GLY A 387 -10.12 -1.30 -10.65
CA GLY A 387 -11.43 -1.43 -11.30
C GLY A 387 -11.40 -1.51 -12.83
N SER A 388 -10.28 -1.15 -13.45
CA SER A 388 -10.02 -1.31 -14.89
C SER A 388 -8.56 -1.72 -15.12
N ASN A 389 -8.29 -2.39 -16.24
CA ASN A 389 -6.94 -2.70 -16.71
C ASN A 389 -6.35 -1.57 -17.58
N THR A 390 -7.07 -0.45 -17.75
CA THR A 390 -6.66 0.70 -18.56
C THR A 390 -6.96 2.02 -17.84
N GLU A 391 -6.19 3.05 -18.20
CA GLU A 391 -6.36 4.44 -17.73
C GLU A 391 -7.72 5.06 -18.16
N GLU A 392 -8.45 4.45 -19.09
CA GLU A 392 -9.62 5.06 -19.72
C GLU A 392 -10.85 5.16 -18.79
N ASP A 393 -11.03 4.23 -17.84
CA ASP A 393 -12.17 4.23 -16.91
C ASP A 393 -11.87 3.49 -15.57
N PRO A 394 -10.84 3.89 -14.81
CA PRO A 394 -10.54 3.28 -13.52
C PRO A 394 -11.47 3.78 -12.41
N ASP A 395 -11.71 2.92 -11.42
CA ASP A 395 -12.40 3.27 -10.17
C ASP A 395 -11.52 4.13 -9.26
N ALA A 396 -10.23 3.81 -9.22
CA ALA A 396 -9.22 4.51 -8.44
C ALA A 396 -7.82 4.35 -9.06
N MET A 397 -6.87 5.14 -8.60
CA MET A 397 -5.45 4.97 -8.92
C MET A 397 -4.53 5.24 -7.72
N SER A 398 -3.33 4.67 -7.74
CA SER A 398 -2.25 5.02 -6.82
C SER A 398 -0.87 5.05 -7.46
N TYR A 399 0.01 5.89 -6.94
CA TYR A 399 1.42 5.98 -7.30
C TYR A 399 2.19 6.79 -6.26
N SER A 400 3.51 6.68 -6.29
CA SER A 400 4.42 7.45 -5.43
C SER A 400 5.40 8.27 -6.24
N ASP A 401 5.64 9.51 -5.79
CA ASP A 401 6.73 10.37 -6.27
C ASP A 401 7.88 10.37 -5.27
N VAL A 402 9.12 10.40 -5.77
CA VAL A 402 10.34 10.46 -5.00
C VAL A 402 11.13 11.69 -5.41
N LYS A 403 11.41 12.59 -4.45
CA LYS A 403 12.26 13.76 -4.67
C LYS A 403 13.41 13.77 -3.68
N ILE A 404 14.61 13.51 -4.17
CA ILE A 404 15.82 13.39 -3.34
C ILE A 404 16.93 14.34 -3.79
N SER A 405 17.81 14.66 -2.85
CA SER A 405 19.01 15.46 -3.03
C SER A 405 20.22 14.70 -2.49
N PHE A 406 21.38 14.89 -3.13
CA PHE A 406 22.62 14.20 -2.80
C PHE A 406 23.56 15.10 -2.00
N SER A 407 24.22 14.53 -0.99
CA SER A 407 25.23 15.23 -0.17
C SER A 407 26.29 14.25 0.34
N ASN A 408 27.42 14.80 0.83
CA ASN A 408 28.53 14.02 1.41
C ASN A 408 29.01 12.86 0.51
N VAL A 409 28.99 13.06 -0.80
CA VAL A 409 29.45 12.07 -1.79
C VAL A 409 30.93 11.77 -1.52
N GLY A 410 31.26 10.49 -1.34
CA GLY A 410 32.60 9.99 -0.99
C GLY A 410 33.04 10.26 0.45
N THR A 411 32.20 10.87 1.29
CA THR A 411 32.56 11.31 2.66
C THR A 411 31.50 10.96 3.70
N THR A 412 30.45 10.25 3.32
CA THR A 412 29.37 9.82 4.22
C THR A 412 29.89 8.80 5.21
N VAL A 413 29.48 8.98 6.47
CA VAL A 413 29.74 8.05 7.57
C VAL A 413 28.41 7.58 8.12
N VAL A 414 28.25 6.26 8.26
CA VAL A 414 27.15 5.63 8.97
C VAL A 414 27.64 5.27 10.36
N GLU A 415 27.19 6.00 11.37
CA GLU A 415 27.54 5.70 12.77
C GLU A 415 26.71 4.54 13.28
N SER A 416 27.30 3.65 14.09
CA SER A 416 26.54 2.64 14.82
C SER A 416 25.58 3.29 15.83
N PRO A 417 24.39 2.70 16.06
CA PRO A 417 23.46 3.20 17.07
C PRO A 417 24.11 3.16 18.46
N LYS A 418 23.76 4.14 19.30
CA LYS A 418 24.33 4.31 20.66
C LYS A 418 23.22 4.22 21.70
N PRO A 419 23.50 3.66 22.89
CA PRO A 419 22.57 3.72 24.03
C PRO A 419 22.04 5.12 24.27
N PHE A 420 20.78 5.20 24.66
CA PHE A 420 20.09 6.45 24.92
C PHE A 420 20.37 6.96 26.33
N ASP A 421 20.43 8.28 26.46
CA ASP A 421 20.45 8.95 27.76
C ASP A 421 19.09 8.80 28.46
N ALA A 422 19.09 8.93 29.79
CA ALA A 422 17.85 8.88 30.55
C ALA A 422 16.92 10.04 30.18
N PRO A 423 15.62 9.80 29.93
CA PRO A 423 14.66 10.87 29.67
C PRO A 423 14.40 11.69 30.94
N ASP A 424 13.85 12.88 30.77
CA ASP A 424 13.25 13.61 31.88
C ASP A 424 12.20 12.73 32.59
N TYR A 425 12.20 12.75 33.94
CA TYR A 425 11.32 11.93 34.77
C TYR A 425 11.50 10.40 34.61
N ALA A 426 12.66 9.93 34.14
CA ALA A 426 12.99 8.50 34.08
C ALA A 426 12.80 7.77 35.41
N ASP A 427 13.04 8.45 36.54
CA ASP A 427 12.83 7.93 37.90
C ASP A 427 11.37 7.54 38.16
N LYS A 428 10.41 8.30 37.62
CA LYS A 428 8.97 8.01 37.73
C LYS A 428 8.58 6.79 36.89
N LEU A 429 9.12 6.69 35.68
CA LEU A 429 8.91 5.54 34.80
C LEU A 429 9.50 4.27 35.42
N GLN A 430 10.75 4.36 35.91
CA GLN A 430 11.42 3.27 36.58
C GLN A 430 10.64 2.77 37.80
N ALA A 431 10.19 3.67 38.67
CA ALA A 431 9.40 3.29 39.85
C ALA A 431 8.09 2.56 39.48
N ALA A 432 7.42 2.98 38.39
CA ALA A 432 6.21 2.31 37.91
C ALA A 432 6.49 0.91 37.36
N LEU A 433 7.59 0.73 36.61
CA LEU A 433 8.01 -0.57 36.11
C LEU A 433 8.38 -1.52 37.25
N GLU A 434 9.20 -1.08 38.21
CA GLU A 434 9.57 -1.86 39.40
C GLU A 434 8.35 -2.25 40.23
N LYS A 435 7.36 -1.36 40.35
CA LYS A 435 6.11 -1.68 41.05
C LYS A 435 5.34 -2.80 40.35
N MET A 436 5.28 -2.79 39.02
CA MET A 436 4.60 -3.83 38.24
C MET A 436 5.38 -5.15 38.24
N GLN A 437 6.71 -5.13 38.16
CA GLN A 437 7.56 -6.32 38.28
C GLN A 437 7.31 -7.10 39.59
N ASN A 438 7.04 -6.37 40.68
CA ASN A 438 6.78 -6.95 41.99
C ASN A 438 5.29 -7.26 42.24
N ALA A 439 4.39 -6.80 41.36
CA ALA A 439 2.96 -6.98 41.56
C ALA A 439 2.53 -8.43 41.33
N LYS A 440 1.92 -9.04 42.35
CA LYS A 440 1.26 -10.36 42.25
C LYS A 440 -0.23 -10.28 42.02
N ASN A 441 -0.79 -9.07 41.99
CA ASN A 441 -2.18 -8.85 41.64
C ASN A 441 -2.37 -7.45 41.06
N TYR A 442 -3.17 -7.37 40.01
CA TYR A 442 -3.54 -6.13 39.33
C TYR A 442 -4.67 -6.41 38.33
N THR A 443 -5.35 -5.34 37.93
CA THR A 443 -6.39 -5.39 36.90
C THR A 443 -5.90 -4.64 35.68
N PHE A 444 -6.08 -5.22 34.50
CA PHE A 444 -5.81 -4.51 33.25
C PHE A 444 -7.00 -4.56 32.29
N ARG A 445 -7.11 -3.55 31.42
CA ARG A 445 -8.03 -3.52 30.30
C ARG A 445 -7.30 -3.10 29.04
N ALA A 446 -7.09 -4.04 28.14
CA ALA A 446 -6.62 -3.84 26.79
C ALA A 446 -7.82 -3.52 25.88
N ALA A 447 -7.81 -2.36 25.25
CA ALA A 447 -8.77 -1.97 24.21
C ALA A 447 -8.06 -1.99 22.86
N ASP A 448 -8.63 -2.73 21.92
CA ASP A 448 -8.15 -2.86 20.55
C ASP A 448 -8.90 -1.85 19.65
N THR A 449 -8.14 -1.08 18.88
CA THR A 449 -8.67 -0.14 17.87
C THR A 449 -8.02 -0.41 16.53
N GLN A 450 -8.75 -1.08 15.65
CA GLN A 450 -8.36 -1.29 14.26
C GLN A 450 -8.59 -0.01 13.46
N THR A 451 -7.57 0.45 12.74
CA THR A 451 -7.59 1.69 11.96
C THR A 451 -7.63 1.45 10.45
N SER A 452 -7.26 0.26 9.98
CA SER A 452 -7.44 -0.15 8.57
C SER A 452 -7.69 -1.66 8.47
N ALA A 453 -8.49 -2.03 7.47
CA ALA A 453 -8.80 -3.39 7.03
C ALA A 453 -9.13 -3.33 5.52
N PRO A 454 -8.87 -4.37 4.73
CA PRO A 454 -9.21 -4.39 3.31
C PRO A 454 -10.73 -4.22 3.15
N SER A 455 -11.14 -3.40 2.18
CA SER A 455 -12.56 -3.30 1.83
C SER A 455 -12.99 -4.62 1.22
N GLY A 456 -13.80 -5.38 1.96
CA GLY A 456 -14.74 -6.29 1.31
C GLY A 456 -15.61 -5.46 0.37
N ASP A 457 -15.95 -6.05 -0.76
CA ASP A 457 -16.93 -5.62 -1.76
C ASP A 457 -17.95 -4.55 -1.30
N SER A 458 -18.31 -3.65 -2.22
CA SER A 458 -19.09 -2.40 -2.09
C SER A 458 -20.48 -2.44 -1.42
N GLY A 459 -20.83 -3.50 -0.69
CA GLY A 459 -22.08 -3.67 0.05
C GLY A 459 -22.00 -3.51 1.57
N ASP A 460 -20.82 -3.53 2.20
CA ASP A 460 -20.74 -3.54 3.66
C ASP A 460 -19.79 -2.46 4.23
N TYR A 461 -20.25 -1.82 5.31
CA TYR A 461 -19.53 -0.96 6.25
C TYR A 461 -19.42 0.55 5.92
N GLU A 462 -20.42 1.31 6.35
CA GLU A 462 -20.15 2.61 6.96
C GLU A 462 -19.62 2.40 8.39
N LEU A 463 -18.31 2.47 8.58
CA LEU A 463 -17.72 2.59 9.92
C LEU A 463 -17.76 4.06 10.35
N SER A 464 -18.89 4.47 10.93
CA SER A 464 -18.93 5.69 11.74
C SER A 464 -18.29 5.42 13.10
N ALA A 465 -17.20 6.12 13.37
CA ALA A 465 -16.61 6.24 14.69
C ALA A 465 -17.69 6.70 15.69
N THR A 466 -18.00 5.87 16.69
CA THR A 466 -18.86 6.29 17.80
C THR A 466 -18.16 6.11 19.15
N SER A 467 -17.92 7.28 19.73
CA SER A 467 -17.71 7.64 21.12
C SER A 467 -17.71 6.55 22.20
N PHE A 468 -16.63 6.60 22.99
CA PHE A 468 -16.48 6.13 24.37
C PHE A 468 -17.77 6.20 25.21
N ALA A 469 -18.24 5.06 25.70
CA ALA A 469 -19.15 4.99 26.84
C ALA A 469 -18.38 4.48 28.07
N ALA A 470 -18.28 5.34 29.07
CA ALA A 470 -17.63 5.05 30.34
C ALA A 470 -18.47 4.11 31.22
N LYS A 471 -17.77 3.19 31.90
CA LYS A 471 -18.11 2.45 33.14
C LYS A 471 -19.55 1.91 33.31
N GLY A 472 -19.65 0.58 33.37
CA GLY A 472 -20.68 -0.09 34.15
C GLY A 472 -20.69 -1.60 33.98
N ALA A 473 -20.39 -2.34 35.05
CA ALA A 473 -20.69 -3.76 35.27
C ALA A 473 -19.86 -4.83 34.51
N LEU A 474 -18.69 -5.18 35.06
CA LEU A 474 -18.27 -6.60 35.16
C LEU A 474 -18.36 -7.11 36.61
N VAL A 475 -19.07 -6.39 37.48
CA VAL A 475 -19.33 -6.82 38.86
C VAL A 475 -20.73 -7.43 38.89
N SER A 476 -20.81 -8.72 39.23
CA SER A 476 -22.02 -9.50 39.59
C SER A 476 -22.69 -10.44 38.56
N LEU A 477 -22.02 -10.89 37.50
CA LEU A 477 -22.53 -12.04 36.72
C LEU A 477 -21.55 -13.20 36.83
N ALA A 478 -22.07 -14.38 37.21
CA ALA A 478 -21.32 -15.64 37.20
C ALA A 478 -20.52 -15.76 35.89
N VAL A 479 -19.24 -16.14 35.98
CA VAL A 479 -18.32 -16.26 34.85
C VAL A 479 -18.92 -17.19 33.80
N LYS A 480 -19.33 -16.64 32.66
CA LYS A 480 -19.93 -17.37 31.54
C LYS A 480 -19.73 -16.61 30.24
N ASP A 481 -19.55 -17.34 29.15
CA ASP A 481 -19.52 -16.74 27.82
C ASP A 481 -20.87 -16.09 27.49
N PHE A 482 -20.83 -14.95 26.80
CA PHE A 482 -22.03 -14.22 26.41
C PHE A 482 -21.82 -13.41 25.12
N VAL A 483 -22.94 -13.00 24.52
CA VAL A 483 -22.98 -12.08 23.38
C VAL A 483 -23.71 -10.80 23.76
N SER A 484 -23.40 -9.68 23.11
CA SER A 484 -24.01 -8.38 23.37
C SER A 484 -24.04 -7.48 22.13
N SER A 485 -24.99 -6.54 22.10
CA SER A 485 -25.09 -5.52 21.05
C SER A 485 -24.08 -4.38 21.18
N VAL A 486 -23.46 -4.23 22.36
CA VAL A 486 -22.41 -3.24 22.65
C VAL A 486 -21.23 -3.93 23.30
N GLY A 487 -20.02 -3.48 22.97
CA GLY A 487 -18.80 -4.06 23.50
C GLY A 487 -17.57 -3.22 23.13
N THR A 488 -16.45 -3.51 23.77
CA THR A 488 -15.13 -2.98 23.40
C THR A 488 -14.27 -4.16 23.05
N VAL A 489 -13.81 -4.24 21.79
CA VAL A 489 -12.88 -5.30 21.38
C VAL A 489 -11.60 -5.18 22.19
N GLY A 490 -11.08 -6.31 22.65
CA GLY A 490 -9.89 -6.35 23.49
C GLY A 490 -9.96 -7.41 24.57
N CYS A 491 -9.34 -7.14 25.71
CA CYS A 491 -9.24 -8.07 26.82
C CYS A 491 -9.33 -7.34 28.17
N TYR A 492 -10.12 -7.87 29.08
CA TYR A 492 -10.12 -7.47 30.48
C TYR A 492 -9.50 -8.59 31.33
N GLY A 493 -8.49 -8.26 32.11
CA GLY A 493 -7.74 -9.23 32.91
C GLY A 493 -7.78 -8.92 34.41
N LEU A 494 -8.07 -9.96 35.20
CA LEU A 494 -7.93 -9.95 36.65
C LEU A 494 -6.78 -10.88 37.01
N VAL A 495 -5.69 -10.32 37.52
CA VAL A 495 -4.47 -11.05 37.90
C VAL A 495 -4.44 -11.17 39.42
N THR A 496 -4.27 -12.39 39.92
CA THR A 496 -4.05 -12.71 41.34
C THR A 496 -2.93 -13.74 41.47
N GLU A 497 -2.50 -14.03 42.69
CA GLU A 497 -1.40 -14.97 42.95
C GLU A 497 -1.75 -16.41 42.56
N ASP A 498 -3.03 -16.80 42.72
CA ASP A 498 -3.50 -18.16 42.48
C ASP A 498 -4.10 -18.37 41.09
N ALA A 499 -4.57 -17.30 40.44
CA ALA A 499 -5.21 -17.37 39.13
C ALA A 499 -5.22 -16.05 38.36
N ILE A 500 -5.31 -16.18 37.05
CA ILE A 500 -5.49 -15.09 36.10
C ILE A 500 -6.76 -15.38 35.30
N LEU A 501 -7.71 -14.45 35.30
CA LEU A 501 -8.94 -14.53 34.51
C LEU A 501 -8.93 -13.48 33.40
N PHE A 502 -9.15 -13.93 32.18
CA PHE A 502 -9.36 -13.08 31.00
C PHE A 502 -10.81 -13.13 30.56
N ALA A 503 -11.37 -11.97 30.24
CA ALA A 503 -12.57 -11.81 29.45
C ALA A 503 -12.17 -11.20 28.11
N ASN A 504 -12.11 -12.02 27.06
CA ASN A 504 -11.71 -11.62 25.73
C ASN A 504 -12.94 -11.26 24.91
N THR A 505 -13.02 -10.01 24.46
CA THR A 505 -14.14 -9.51 23.67
C THR A 505 -13.72 -9.35 22.21
N GLY A 506 -14.48 -9.99 21.31
CA GLY A 506 -14.37 -9.83 19.87
C GLY A 506 -15.64 -9.24 19.28
N LYS A 507 -15.58 -8.86 17.99
CA LYS A 507 -16.72 -8.40 17.21
C LYS A 507 -16.96 -9.36 16.05
N TYR A 508 -18.20 -9.75 15.80
CA TYR A 508 -18.57 -10.50 14.61
C TYR A 508 -18.50 -9.61 13.38
N SER A 509 -18.16 -10.20 12.23
CA SER A 509 -18.30 -9.53 10.94
C SER A 509 -19.78 -9.26 10.61
N TYR A 510 -20.68 -10.17 11.00
CA TYR A 510 -22.12 -10.04 10.82
C TYR A 510 -22.88 -10.75 11.95
N SER A 511 -23.92 -10.12 12.48
CA SER A 511 -24.84 -10.69 13.45
C SER A 511 -26.29 -10.63 12.93
N MET A 512 -27.05 -11.72 13.06
CA MET A 512 -28.48 -11.76 12.69
C MET A 512 -29.40 -11.34 13.84
N ASP A 513 -28.89 -11.36 15.07
CA ASP A 513 -29.62 -11.14 16.31
C ASP A 513 -29.36 -9.75 16.92
N GLY A 514 -28.54 -8.92 16.25
CA GLY A 514 -28.12 -7.60 16.72
C GLY A 514 -27.08 -7.64 17.85
N ASN A 515 -26.54 -8.82 18.18
CA ASN A 515 -25.43 -8.97 19.12
C ASN A 515 -24.11 -9.01 18.37
N ASP A 516 -23.56 -7.84 18.12
CA ASP A 516 -22.34 -7.70 17.32
C ASP A 516 -21.07 -8.16 18.06
N TYR A 517 -21.12 -8.33 19.38
CA TYR A 517 -19.97 -8.66 20.21
C TYR A 517 -20.15 -9.99 20.92
N PHE A 518 -19.03 -10.69 21.10
CA PHE A 518 -18.94 -11.88 21.93
C PHE A 518 -17.84 -11.70 22.98
N THR A 519 -18.04 -12.28 24.16
CA THR A 519 -17.02 -12.34 25.20
C THR A 519 -16.83 -13.78 25.67
N ASN A 520 -15.59 -14.25 25.60
CA ASN A 520 -15.19 -15.57 26.09
C ASN A 520 -14.30 -15.45 27.33
N TYR A 521 -14.54 -16.31 28.31
CA TYR A 521 -13.73 -16.41 29.50
C TYR A 521 -12.69 -17.52 29.41
N SER A 522 -11.45 -17.17 29.74
CA SER A 522 -10.31 -18.08 29.80
C SER A 522 -9.29 -17.60 30.80
N GLY A 523 -8.21 -18.35 31.02
CA GLY A 523 -7.16 -17.92 31.93
C GLY A 523 -6.22 -19.02 32.37
N TYR A 524 -5.52 -18.73 33.47
CA TYR A 524 -4.54 -19.62 34.07
C TYR A 524 -4.85 -19.82 35.54
N LYS A 525 -4.76 -21.06 36.05
CA LYS A 525 -4.98 -21.36 37.46
C LYS A 525 -3.81 -22.18 38.00
N GLN A 526 -3.14 -21.67 39.02
CA GLN A 526 -1.99 -22.33 39.62
C GLN A 526 -2.43 -23.61 40.36
N ASN A 527 -1.66 -24.68 40.18
CA ASN A 527 -1.80 -25.93 40.93
C ASN A 527 -0.71 -26.03 42.01
N THR A 528 -0.95 -26.92 42.98
CA THR A 528 -0.06 -27.14 44.13
C THR A 528 1.18 -27.97 43.82
N ASP A 529 1.22 -28.65 42.66
CA ASP A 529 2.29 -29.53 42.21
C ASP A 529 3.34 -28.82 41.33
N GLY A 530 3.34 -27.49 41.31
CA GLY A 530 4.29 -26.71 40.50
C GLY A 530 3.92 -26.62 39.02
N THR A 531 2.68 -26.95 38.66
CA THR A 531 2.11 -26.71 37.34
C THR A 531 0.97 -25.70 37.42
N TYR A 532 0.45 -25.26 36.28
CA TYR A 532 -0.81 -24.54 36.20
C TYR A 532 -1.70 -25.10 35.08
N ASP A 533 -3.00 -24.86 35.20
CA ASP A 533 -3.97 -25.20 34.16
C ASP A 533 -4.26 -23.97 33.31
N GLU A 534 -4.15 -24.08 31.99
CA GLU A 534 -4.87 -23.20 31.07
C GLU A 534 -6.35 -23.62 31.10
N PHE A 535 -7.26 -22.67 31.30
CA PHE A 535 -8.69 -22.96 31.38
C PHE A 535 -9.52 -22.10 30.43
N LYS A 536 -10.74 -22.57 30.14
CA LYS A 536 -11.78 -21.80 29.45
C LYS A 536 -13.16 -22.10 30.03
N TYR A 537 -14.14 -21.27 29.72
CA TYR A 537 -15.54 -21.60 29.98
C TYR A 537 -16.05 -22.71 29.06
N ASN A 538 -16.72 -23.70 29.64
CA ASN A 538 -17.41 -24.76 28.91
C ASN A 538 -18.92 -24.62 29.10
N SER A 539 -19.63 -24.30 28.02
CA SER A 539 -21.07 -24.08 28.03
C SER A 539 -21.90 -25.34 28.33
N THR A 540 -21.38 -26.53 28.01
CA THR A 540 -22.01 -27.82 28.32
C THR A 540 -21.91 -28.14 29.81
N LEU A 541 -20.78 -27.82 30.44
CA LEU A 541 -20.57 -28.00 31.89
C LEU A 541 -21.22 -26.86 32.71
N GLY A 542 -21.39 -25.68 32.10
CA GLY A 542 -21.81 -24.48 32.81
C GLY A 542 -20.76 -23.96 33.80
N ALA A 543 -19.48 -24.30 33.58
CA ALA A 543 -18.36 -23.98 34.47
C ALA A 543 -17.06 -23.81 33.68
N LEU A 544 -16.02 -23.30 34.35
CA LEU A 544 -14.66 -23.27 33.83
C LEU A 544 -14.04 -24.69 33.85
N GLU A 545 -13.29 -25.04 32.80
CA GLU A 545 -12.58 -26.32 32.71
C GLU A 545 -11.12 -26.11 32.34
N GLY A 546 -10.22 -26.89 32.94
CA GLY A 546 -8.82 -26.98 32.54
C GLY A 546 -8.70 -27.73 31.22
N THR A 547 -8.12 -27.07 30.22
CA THR A 547 -7.91 -27.61 28.87
C THR A 547 -6.51 -28.12 28.65
N LYS A 548 -5.53 -27.59 29.40
CA LYS A 548 -4.12 -27.93 29.26
C LYS A 548 -3.38 -27.73 30.57
N LYS A 549 -2.48 -28.66 30.92
CA LYS A 549 -1.64 -28.59 32.12
C LYS A 549 -0.19 -28.27 31.74
N VAL A 550 0.36 -27.21 32.32
CA VAL A 550 1.69 -26.67 31.96
C VAL A 550 2.59 -26.63 33.18
N ASN A 551 3.81 -27.16 33.06
CA ASN A 551 4.82 -27.07 34.12
C ASN A 551 5.28 -25.62 34.29
N GLY A 552 5.34 -25.12 35.54
CA GLY A 552 5.79 -23.77 35.84
C GLY A 552 4.77 -22.94 36.60
N ASN A 553 4.95 -21.62 36.53
CA ASN A 553 4.15 -20.65 37.26
C ASN A 553 3.28 -19.81 36.32
N ILE A 554 2.07 -19.44 36.75
CA ILE A 554 1.14 -18.64 35.93
C ILE A 554 1.72 -17.28 35.49
N PHE A 555 2.71 -16.74 36.21
CA PHE A 555 3.39 -15.50 35.82
C PHE A 555 4.45 -15.70 34.74
N ASP A 556 4.80 -16.92 34.37
CA ASP A 556 5.77 -17.22 33.30
C ASP A 556 5.27 -16.77 31.92
N VAL A 557 3.95 -16.73 31.75
CA VAL A 557 3.26 -16.28 30.52
C VAL A 557 2.73 -14.85 30.61
N MET A 558 3.03 -14.13 31.68
CA MET A 558 2.61 -12.74 31.89
C MET A 558 3.75 -11.75 31.57
N PRO A 559 3.41 -10.49 31.21
CA PRO A 559 4.41 -9.45 30.97
C PRO A 559 5.32 -9.29 32.18
N LYS A 560 6.63 -9.25 31.95
CA LYS A 560 7.60 -9.14 33.04
C LYS A 560 7.87 -7.69 33.44
N PHE A 561 7.48 -6.73 32.60
CA PHE A 561 7.78 -5.30 32.77
C PHE A 561 9.30 -5.06 32.88
N ASP A 562 10.10 -5.92 32.26
CA ASP A 562 11.57 -5.92 32.36
C ASP A 562 12.19 -5.23 31.14
N LEU A 563 12.38 -3.92 31.28
CA LEU A 563 12.91 -3.04 30.25
C LEU A 563 13.50 -1.77 30.88
N SER A 564 14.43 -1.13 30.16
CA SER A 564 15.09 0.09 30.61
C SER A 564 14.21 1.33 30.36
N PRO A 565 14.09 2.27 31.32
CA PRO A 565 13.36 3.53 31.09
C PRO A 565 14.04 4.42 30.04
N ASN A 566 15.34 4.21 29.77
CA ASN A 566 16.11 5.05 28.86
C ASN A 566 15.75 4.84 27.39
N ILE A 567 15.08 3.74 27.04
CA ILE A 567 14.60 3.51 25.67
C ILE A 567 13.41 4.41 25.29
N PHE A 568 12.92 5.23 26.23
CA PHE A 568 11.82 6.14 26.05
C PHE A 568 12.26 7.61 26.04
N ILE A 569 11.44 8.46 25.42
CA ILE A 569 11.57 9.91 25.41
C ILE A 569 10.35 10.49 26.12
N PHE A 570 10.57 11.43 27.04
CA PHE A 570 9.50 12.19 27.68
C PHE A 570 8.81 13.11 26.67
N GLU A 571 7.48 13.06 26.59
CA GLU A 571 6.69 13.92 25.70
C GLU A 571 5.98 15.03 26.47
N THR A 572 5.23 14.68 27.52
CA THR A 572 4.37 15.63 28.21
C THR A 572 3.96 15.16 29.59
N SER A 573 3.47 16.08 30.41
CA SER A 573 2.81 15.78 31.67
C SER A 573 1.43 16.44 31.73
N SER A 574 0.50 15.82 32.44
CA SER A 574 -0.85 16.34 32.61
C SER A 574 -1.37 16.06 34.01
N ILE A 575 -2.29 16.89 34.51
CA ILE A 575 -2.93 16.65 35.81
C ILE A 575 -4.33 16.08 35.56
N LYS A 576 -4.60 14.88 36.08
CA LYS A 576 -5.92 14.24 36.06
C LYS A 576 -6.34 13.92 37.48
N ASN A 577 -7.49 14.43 37.91
CA ASN A 577 -8.02 14.23 39.27
C ASN A 577 -7.02 14.56 40.40
N GLY A 578 -6.18 15.58 40.21
CA GLY A 578 -5.17 16.00 41.19
C GLY A 578 -3.89 15.16 41.21
N VAL A 579 -3.78 14.14 40.35
CA VAL A 579 -2.57 13.33 40.16
C VAL A 579 -1.90 13.74 38.86
N THR A 580 -0.60 14.06 38.91
CA THR A 580 0.19 14.30 37.70
C THR A 580 0.49 12.96 37.03
N THR A 581 0.36 12.92 35.71
CA THR A 581 0.77 11.80 34.86
C THR A 581 1.84 12.26 33.89
N TYR A 582 2.79 11.38 33.60
CA TYR A 582 3.91 11.60 32.68
C TYR A 582 3.77 10.63 31.51
N THR A 583 3.79 11.16 30.29
CA THR A 583 3.69 10.39 29.06
C THR A 583 5.06 10.34 28.39
N PHE A 584 5.46 9.13 28.03
CA PHE A 584 6.69 8.86 27.30
C PHE A 584 6.37 8.11 26.01
N ARG A 585 7.12 8.39 24.94
CA ARG A 585 7.09 7.60 23.70
C ARG A 585 8.33 6.72 23.59
N LEU A 586 8.20 5.60 22.89
CA LEU A 586 9.35 4.76 22.55
C LEU A 586 10.29 5.53 21.60
N ASN A 587 11.61 5.39 21.80
CA ASN A 587 12.62 6.04 20.98
C ASN A 587 12.93 5.22 19.71
N GLU A 588 13.38 3.98 19.89
CA GLU A 588 13.64 3.02 18.81
C GLU A 588 12.37 2.21 18.52
N THR A 589 11.71 2.46 17.39
CA THR A 589 10.45 1.76 17.08
C THR A 589 10.68 0.33 16.58
N ALA A 590 11.87 -0.01 16.10
CA ALA A 590 12.21 -1.36 15.65
C ALA A 590 12.04 -2.43 16.76
N ILE A 591 12.09 -2.02 18.04
CA ILE A 591 11.89 -2.91 19.19
C ILE A 591 10.46 -2.89 19.75
N ALA A 592 9.49 -2.30 19.04
CA ALA A 592 8.10 -2.17 19.49
C ALA A 592 7.49 -3.52 19.92
N ARG A 593 7.78 -4.61 19.19
CA ARG A 593 7.35 -5.98 19.53
C ARG A 593 7.86 -6.44 20.87
N ASP A 594 9.16 -6.30 21.10
CA ASP A 594 9.81 -6.77 22.33
C ASP A 594 9.31 -5.98 23.54
N VAL A 595 9.19 -4.66 23.37
CA VAL A 595 8.65 -3.75 24.40
C VAL A 595 7.16 -4.03 24.67
N ALA A 596 6.35 -4.29 23.64
CA ALA A 596 4.94 -4.62 23.81
C ALA A 596 4.75 -5.92 24.60
N LYS A 597 5.54 -6.96 24.32
CA LYS A 597 5.49 -8.25 25.04
C LYS A 597 5.87 -8.12 26.51
N GLU A 598 6.76 -7.18 26.83
CA GLU A 598 7.13 -6.88 28.22
C GLU A 598 6.06 -6.09 28.97
N LEU A 599 5.15 -5.42 28.25
CA LEU A 599 4.19 -4.52 28.85
C LEU A 599 2.75 -5.05 28.81
N SER A 600 2.35 -5.86 27.84
CA SER A 600 0.94 -6.24 27.62
C SER A 600 0.74 -7.74 27.46
N ALA A 601 -0.27 -8.26 28.15
CA ALA A 601 -0.71 -9.66 28.03
C ALA A 601 -1.66 -9.88 26.83
N TYR A 602 -2.01 -8.84 26.08
CA TYR A 602 -2.93 -8.96 24.95
C TYR A 602 -2.24 -9.61 23.75
N LYS A 603 -2.95 -10.50 23.04
CA LYS A 603 -2.41 -11.33 21.95
C LYS A 603 -1.66 -10.53 20.85
N TYR A 604 -2.08 -9.30 20.55
CA TYR A 604 -1.45 -8.47 19.51
C TYR A 604 -0.15 -7.80 19.95
N ALA A 605 0.28 -7.94 21.20
CA ALA A 605 1.63 -7.55 21.60
C ALA A 605 2.71 -8.26 20.76
N ALA A 606 2.46 -9.52 20.36
CA ALA A 606 3.34 -10.28 19.49
C ALA A 606 3.39 -9.77 18.04
N ASN A 607 2.47 -8.88 17.66
CA ASN A 607 2.36 -8.25 16.35
C ASN A 607 2.63 -6.74 16.41
N ALA A 608 3.11 -6.22 17.54
CA ALA A 608 3.41 -4.80 17.65
C ALA A 608 4.54 -4.44 16.66
N SER A 609 4.37 -3.33 15.97
CA SER A 609 5.24 -2.90 14.88
C SER A 609 5.39 -1.39 14.90
N SER A 610 6.44 -0.86 14.29
CA SER A 610 6.56 0.59 14.08
C SER A 610 5.35 1.12 13.32
N SER A 611 4.89 2.33 13.65
CA SER A 611 3.79 2.98 12.92
C SER A 611 4.07 4.46 12.73
N SER A 612 3.83 4.93 11.51
CA SER A 612 3.93 6.34 11.16
C SER A 612 2.76 7.17 11.72
N SER A 613 1.62 6.56 12.03
CA SER A 613 0.40 7.24 12.48
C SER A 613 0.17 7.17 13.99
N THR A 614 0.61 6.09 14.65
CA THR A 614 0.40 5.88 16.09
C THR A 614 1.71 5.54 16.79
N ALA A 615 2.14 6.41 17.71
CA ALA A 615 3.34 6.16 18.50
C ALA A 615 3.11 5.11 19.59
N PHE A 616 4.13 4.32 19.89
CA PHE A 616 4.18 3.52 21.12
C PHE A 616 4.34 4.47 22.32
N ARG A 617 3.44 4.39 23.30
CA ARG A 617 3.46 5.25 24.50
C ARG A 617 3.31 4.48 25.80
N ILE A 618 3.91 5.01 26.85
CA ILE A 618 3.70 4.61 28.25
C ILE A 618 3.32 5.85 29.07
N VAL A 619 2.33 5.68 29.95
CA VAL A 619 1.86 6.74 30.85
C VAL A 619 1.98 6.23 32.27
N VAL A 620 2.64 7.00 33.12
CA VAL A 620 2.83 6.70 34.54
C VAL A 620 2.33 7.84 35.42
N SER A 621 1.96 7.55 36.66
CA SER A 621 1.52 8.56 37.63
C SER A 621 2.68 9.04 38.50
N ASP A 622 2.54 10.21 39.11
CA ASP A 622 3.48 10.75 40.10
C ASP A 622 3.62 9.86 41.34
N ASN A 623 2.63 8.99 41.59
CA ASN A 623 2.64 7.99 42.66
C ASN A 623 3.40 6.71 42.30
N GLY A 624 4.01 6.65 41.11
CA GLY A 624 4.73 5.47 40.61
C GLY A 624 3.79 4.36 40.17
N ASP A 625 2.59 4.68 39.67
CA ASP A 625 1.70 3.68 39.04
C ASP A 625 1.91 3.66 37.54
N LEU A 626 1.96 2.46 36.95
CA LEU A 626 1.73 2.31 35.52
C LEU A 626 0.25 2.61 35.25
N VAL A 627 -0.05 3.63 34.45
CA VAL A 627 -1.43 4.05 34.16
C VAL A 627 -1.92 3.39 32.87
N SER A 628 -1.14 3.52 31.79
CA SER A 628 -1.50 2.92 30.51
C SER A 628 -0.31 2.73 29.59
N THR A 629 -0.44 1.79 28.66
CA THR A 629 0.48 1.59 27.53
C THR A 629 -0.32 1.58 26.23
N THR A 630 0.21 2.19 25.18
CA THR A 630 -0.36 2.13 23.84
C THR A 630 0.70 1.61 22.89
N PHE A 631 0.39 0.60 22.09
CA PHE A 631 1.29 0.13 21.05
C PHE A 631 0.53 -0.09 19.73
N PRO A 632 1.06 0.40 18.60
CA PRO A 632 0.59 0.02 17.28
C PRO A 632 0.90 -1.46 16.97
N TYR A 633 0.11 -2.06 16.09
CA TYR A 633 0.34 -3.40 15.55
C TYR A 633 0.02 -3.47 14.06
N ASP A 634 0.64 -4.47 13.41
CA ASP A 634 0.36 -4.87 12.04
C ASP A 634 0.26 -6.41 11.97
N LEU A 635 -0.90 -6.92 11.55
CA LEU A 635 -1.14 -8.36 11.52
C LEU A 635 -0.75 -9.00 10.19
N VAL A 636 -0.85 -8.27 9.07
CA VAL A 636 -0.71 -8.80 7.72
C VAL A 636 -0.16 -7.71 6.79
N SER A 637 1.08 -7.30 7.02
CA SER A 637 1.85 -6.41 6.15
C SER A 637 1.05 -5.21 5.62
N GLY A 638 0.47 -4.41 6.51
CA GLY A 638 -0.29 -3.20 6.21
C GLY A 638 -1.78 -3.42 5.95
N THR A 639 -2.24 -4.68 5.83
CA THR A 639 -3.64 -4.99 5.54
C THR A 639 -4.55 -4.78 6.75
N TYR A 640 -4.09 -5.18 7.93
CA TYR A 640 -4.81 -5.03 9.20
C TYR A 640 -3.92 -4.33 10.21
N ILE A 641 -4.07 -3.02 10.28
CA ILE A 641 -3.32 -2.16 11.19
C ILE A 641 -4.24 -1.58 12.26
N GLY A 642 -3.69 -1.38 13.43
CA GLY A 642 -4.40 -0.77 14.55
C GLY A 642 -3.47 -0.48 15.69
N TYR A 643 -4.05 -0.22 16.85
CA TYR A 643 -3.31 -0.06 18.09
C TYR A 643 -4.08 -0.62 19.27
N CYS A 644 -3.34 -1.10 20.27
CA CYS A 644 -3.89 -1.55 21.53
C CYS A 644 -3.53 -0.55 22.63
N THR A 645 -4.52 -0.11 23.40
CA THR A 645 -4.30 0.66 24.63
C THR A 645 -4.66 -0.19 25.84
N THR A 646 -3.69 -0.49 26.68
CA THR A 646 -3.89 -1.19 27.95
C THR A 646 -3.87 -0.20 29.10
N THR A 647 -4.90 -0.24 29.95
CA THR A 647 -4.98 0.54 31.19
C THR A 647 -4.80 -0.38 32.38
N TYR A 648 -4.07 0.05 33.40
CA TYR A 648 -3.78 -0.71 34.61
C TYR A 648 -4.44 -0.06 35.82
N SER A 649 -4.92 -0.87 36.75
CA SER A 649 -5.61 -0.42 37.95
C SER A 649 -5.53 -1.48 39.06
N ASN A 650 -5.89 -1.09 40.28
CA ASN A 650 -5.98 -2.00 41.44
C ASN A 650 -4.68 -2.78 41.73
N VAL A 651 -3.51 -2.25 41.34
CA VAL A 651 -2.21 -2.88 41.59
C VAL A 651 -2.01 -3.07 43.09
N GLY A 652 -1.80 -4.32 43.52
CA GLY A 652 -1.70 -4.68 44.94
C GLY A 652 -3.03 -4.93 45.65
N THR A 653 -4.17 -4.76 44.97
CA THR A 653 -5.52 -4.91 45.55
C THR A 653 -6.51 -5.76 44.74
N THR A 654 -6.14 -6.22 43.54
CA THR A 654 -7.05 -7.03 42.72
C THR A 654 -7.35 -8.38 43.39
N ALA A 655 -8.62 -8.77 43.37
CA ALA A 655 -9.10 -10.06 43.83
C ALA A 655 -10.09 -10.64 42.81
N LEU A 656 -10.23 -11.97 42.83
CA LEU A 656 -11.31 -12.69 42.16
C LEU A 656 -12.46 -12.88 43.15
N GLU A 657 -13.69 -12.90 42.66
CA GLU A 657 -14.87 -13.20 43.48
C GLU A 657 -14.82 -14.66 43.97
N GLU A 658 -15.31 -14.93 45.19
CA GLU A 658 -15.21 -16.26 45.83
C GLU A 658 -15.83 -17.39 44.98
N ASP A 659 -16.85 -17.07 44.18
CA ASP A 659 -17.58 -18.04 43.36
C ASP A 659 -17.04 -18.19 41.93
N THR A 660 -15.96 -17.47 41.55
CA THR A 660 -15.36 -17.46 40.20
C THR A 660 -15.08 -18.87 39.66
N PHE A 661 -14.58 -19.77 40.50
CA PHE A 661 -14.22 -21.15 40.14
C PHE A 661 -15.22 -22.19 40.66
N THR A 662 -16.45 -21.78 40.98
CA THR A 662 -17.51 -22.73 41.39
C THR A 662 -17.76 -23.73 40.27
N GLY A 663 -17.66 -25.03 40.59
CA GLY A 663 -17.81 -26.10 39.61
C GLY A 663 -16.62 -26.29 38.68
N TYR A 664 -15.47 -25.63 38.93
CA TYR A 664 -14.26 -25.79 38.12
C TYR A 664 -13.83 -27.25 38.02
N VAL A 665 -13.58 -27.70 36.79
CA VAL A 665 -13.06 -29.04 36.49
C VAL A 665 -11.58 -28.94 36.12
N PRO A 666 -10.63 -29.37 36.98
CA PRO A 666 -9.20 -29.32 36.66
C PRO A 666 -8.81 -30.18 35.46
N ARG A 667 -7.72 -29.81 34.77
CA ARG A 667 -7.18 -30.61 33.68
C ARG A 667 -6.63 -31.93 34.21
N VAL A 668 -7.18 -33.05 33.74
CA VAL A 668 -6.64 -34.39 33.96
C VAL A 668 -5.88 -34.82 32.71
N VAL A 669 -4.56 -34.95 32.82
CA VAL A 669 -3.70 -35.49 31.76
C VAL A 669 -3.97 -36.98 31.63
N LYS A 670 -4.27 -37.43 30.42
CA LYS A 670 -4.60 -38.82 30.12
C LYS A 670 -3.32 -39.60 29.82
N THR A 671 -3.11 -40.71 30.52
CA THR A 671 -1.85 -41.47 30.50
C THR A 671 -1.97 -42.82 29.80
N SER A 672 -3.17 -43.21 29.37
CA SER A 672 -3.43 -44.48 28.66
C SER A 672 -4.50 -44.27 27.59
N TRP A 673 -4.45 -45.06 26.50
CA TRP A 673 -5.32 -44.87 25.35
C TRP A 673 -6.81 -45.10 25.66
N ASP A 674 -7.15 -45.98 26.60
CA ASP A 674 -8.55 -46.24 27.01
C ASP A 674 -9.25 -45.02 27.66
N GLN A 675 -8.48 -44.01 28.06
CA GLN A 675 -9.00 -42.73 28.57
C GLN A 675 -9.37 -41.75 27.44
N TYR A 676 -9.02 -42.07 26.19
CA TYR A 676 -9.32 -41.29 25.00
C TYR A 676 -10.54 -41.82 24.26
N THR A 677 -11.12 -40.91 23.50
CA THR A 677 -12.16 -41.19 22.52
C THR A 677 -11.64 -40.72 21.18
N THR A 678 -11.82 -41.53 20.14
CA THR A 678 -11.36 -41.24 18.78
C THR A 678 -12.55 -41.25 17.84
N LYS A 679 -12.61 -40.26 16.96
CA LYS A 679 -13.56 -40.28 15.85
C LYS A 679 -13.19 -41.43 14.91
N TYR A 680 -14.07 -42.40 14.81
CA TYR A 680 -13.82 -43.72 14.22
C TYR A 680 -14.72 -43.95 13.00
N TYR A 681 -14.14 -44.53 11.94
CA TYR A 681 -14.73 -44.58 10.60
C TYR A 681 -14.86 -46.00 10.04
N SER A 682 -14.60 -47.03 10.84
CA SER A 682 -14.61 -48.44 10.41
C SER A 682 -15.98 -49.10 10.71
N PRO A 683 -16.40 -50.11 9.92
CA PRO A 683 -15.60 -50.91 8.97
C PRO A 683 -15.47 -50.36 7.55
N ASP A 684 -16.31 -49.42 7.13
CA ASP A 684 -16.44 -48.98 5.74
C ASP A 684 -15.50 -47.82 5.35
N CYS A 685 -14.74 -47.28 6.30
CA CYS A 685 -13.78 -46.19 6.10
C CYS A 685 -14.47 -44.97 5.46
N SER A 686 -15.62 -44.58 6.03
CA SER A 686 -16.50 -43.54 5.50
C SER A 686 -16.78 -42.45 6.52
N THR A 687 -16.66 -41.19 6.08
CA THR A 687 -16.96 -40.02 6.92
C THR A 687 -18.45 -39.87 7.24
N LEU A 688 -19.34 -40.53 6.49
CA LEU A 688 -20.79 -40.48 6.69
C LEU A 688 -21.28 -41.33 7.87
N THR A 689 -20.51 -42.36 8.24
CA THR A 689 -20.85 -43.35 9.28
C THR A 689 -19.98 -43.18 10.53
N SER A 690 -19.24 -42.08 10.61
CA SER A 690 -18.30 -41.82 11.71
C SER A 690 -19.01 -41.72 13.06
N ARG A 691 -18.36 -42.23 14.11
CA ARG A 691 -18.82 -42.10 15.50
C ARG A 691 -17.64 -41.91 16.45
N ASP A 692 -17.92 -41.43 17.64
CA ASP A 692 -16.95 -41.43 18.73
C ASP A 692 -16.87 -42.84 19.34
N GLU A 693 -15.65 -43.37 19.47
CA GLU A 693 -15.40 -44.73 20.00
C GLU A 693 -14.24 -44.69 20.99
N ASN A 694 -14.23 -45.59 21.98
CA ASN A 694 -13.09 -45.72 22.89
C ASN A 694 -11.82 -46.06 22.10
N THR A 695 -10.73 -45.32 22.30
CA THR A 695 -9.52 -45.49 21.49
C THR A 695 -8.92 -46.90 21.60
N ALA A 696 -9.09 -47.60 22.73
CA ALA A 696 -8.62 -49.00 22.84
C ALA A 696 -9.33 -49.93 21.83
N ILE A 697 -10.62 -49.71 21.56
CA ILE A 697 -11.38 -50.46 20.53
C ILE A 697 -10.87 -50.11 19.13
N VAL A 698 -10.58 -48.83 18.90
CA VAL A 698 -10.03 -48.35 17.62
C VAL A 698 -8.66 -48.96 17.33
N LEU A 699 -7.79 -49.04 18.35
CA LEU A 699 -6.49 -49.69 18.26
C LEU A 699 -6.61 -51.18 17.93
N GLU A 700 -7.50 -51.90 18.61
CA GLU A 700 -7.74 -53.33 18.34
C GLU A 700 -8.20 -53.57 16.88
N ASP A 701 -9.09 -52.72 16.34
CA ASP A 701 -9.53 -52.83 14.93
C ASP A 701 -8.40 -52.50 13.93
N ALA A 702 -7.62 -51.44 14.19
CA ALA A 702 -6.56 -51.01 13.28
C ALA A 702 -5.37 -51.98 13.29
N TYR A 703 -4.96 -52.44 14.48
CA TYR A 703 -3.70 -53.17 14.69
C TYR A 703 -3.87 -54.66 15.04
N GLY A 704 -5.03 -55.08 15.54
CA GLY A 704 -5.22 -56.44 16.05
C GLY A 704 -4.26 -56.73 17.20
N VAL A 705 -3.59 -57.89 17.17
CA VAL A 705 -2.61 -58.30 18.21
C VAL A 705 -1.46 -57.30 18.40
N ALA A 706 -1.12 -56.53 17.35
CA ALA A 706 -0.09 -55.50 17.39
C ALA A 706 -0.50 -54.24 18.17
N ALA A 707 -1.78 -54.09 18.54
CA ALA A 707 -2.27 -52.95 19.32
C ALA A 707 -1.54 -52.81 20.66
N SER A 708 -1.15 -53.93 21.27
CA SER A 708 -0.39 -53.96 22.53
C SER A 708 1.04 -53.41 22.42
N SER A 709 1.56 -53.29 21.20
CA SER A 709 2.90 -52.76 20.91
C SER A 709 2.90 -51.25 20.62
N ILE A 710 1.73 -50.59 20.65
CA ILE A 710 1.61 -49.13 20.55
C ILE A 710 1.99 -48.51 21.90
N PRO A 711 2.97 -47.58 21.95
CA PRO A 711 3.35 -46.92 23.20
C PRO A 711 2.20 -46.14 23.83
N ASP A 712 2.14 -46.13 25.17
CA ASP A 712 1.20 -45.29 25.90
C ASP A 712 1.46 -43.78 25.66
N PRO A 713 0.44 -42.92 25.81
CA PRO A 713 0.57 -41.47 25.65
C PRO A 713 1.68 -40.83 26.50
N THR A 714 2.05 -41.46 27.62
CA THR A 714 3.10 -40.99 28.55
C THR A 714 4.46 -40.79 27.87
N VAL A 715 4.79 -41.60 26.87
CA VAL A 715 6.02 -41.43 26.07
C VAL A 715 6.04 -40.06 25.40
N PHE A 716 4.95 -39.68 24.76
CA PHE A 716 4.86 -38.40 24.04
C PHE A 716 4.67 -37.21 24.99
N LEU A 717 3.94 -37.41 26.10
CA LEU A 717 3.81 -36.40 27.16
C LEU A 717 5.16 -36.05 27.79
N THR A 718 6.11 -36.99 27.83
CA THR A 718 7.46 -36.73 28.36
C THR A 718 8.23 -35.74 27.47
N ALA A 719 8.09 -35.86 26.15
CA ALA A 719 8.76 -34.97 25.19
C ALA A 719 8.03 -33.64 24.97
N PHE A 720 6.70 -33.64 24.99
CA PHE A 720 5.89 -32.49 24.58
C PHE A 720 5.09 -31.83 25.71
N GLY A 721 5.02 -32.44 26.90
CA GLY A 721 4.03 -32.08 27.92
C GLY A 721 2.60 -32.29 27.42
N ASP A 722 1.63 -31.56 27.98
CA ASP A 722 0.22 -31.59 27.54
C ASP A 722 -0.01 -30.75 26.26
N ASN A 723 0.94 -30.79 25.31
CA ASN A 723 0.85 -30.17 23.98
C ASN A 723 0.54 -31.22 22.90
N ILE A 724 -0.15 -32.30 23.25
CA ILE A 724 -0.57 -33.36 22.33
C ILE A 724 -2.06 -33.24 22.00
N SER A 725 -2.40 -33.50 20.74
CA SER A 725 -3.76 -33.51 20.21
C SER A 725 -4.04 -34.81 19.48
N GLY A 726 -5.28 -35.29 19.58
CA GLY A 726 -5.70 -36.60 19.07
C GLY A 726 -6.01 -37.58 20.21
N PRO A 727 -5.96 -38.90 19.95
CA PRO A 727 -5.52 -39.52 18.70
C PRO A 727 -6.58 -39.45 17.60
N PHE A 728 -6.11 -39.31 16.37
CA PHE A 728 -6.91 -39.26 15.14
C PHE A 728 -6.82 -40.62 14.44
N PHE A 729 -7.96 -41.13 13.96
CA PHE A 729 -7.99 -42.33 13.13
C PHE A 729 -8.01 -41.92 11.66
N ASP A 730 -7.12 -42.53 10.88
CA ASP A 730 -7.00 -42.31 9.45
C ASP A 730 -6.85 -43.64 8.72
N TRP A 731 -7.05 -43.60 7.40
CA TRP A 731 -6.90 -44.76 6.53
C TRP A 731 -6.34 -44.37 5.16
N LYS A 732 -5.64 -45.31 4.52
CA LYS A 732 -5.10 -45.17 3.17
C LYS A 732 -5.45 -46.41 2.35
N GLU A 733 -5.94 -46.22 1.14
CA GLU A 733 -6.16 -47.33 0.21
C GLU A 733 -4.81 -47.97 -0.16
N LYS A 734 -4.69 -49.27 0.07
CA LYS A 734 -3.47 -50.06 -0.22
C LYS A 734 -3.63 -51.03 -1.38
N GLY A 735 -4.82 -51.10 -1.97
CA GLY A 735 -5.14 -51.94 -3.11
C GLY A 735 -6.63 -52.24 -3.17
N VAL A 736 -6.99 -53.23 -3.99
CA VAL A 736 -8.35 -53.77 -4.06
C VAL A 736 -8.33 -55.28 -3.79
N ASP A 737 -9.41 -55.80 -3.22
CA ASP A 737 -9.59 -57.25 -3.06
C ASP A 737 -9.92 -57.92 -4.41
N SER A 738 -10.11 -59.25 -4.37
CA SER A 738 -10.45 -60.03 -5.56
C SER A 738 -11.79 -59.64 -6.20
N ASP A 739 -12.65 -58.97 -5.45
CA ASP A 739 -13.98 -58.52 -5.88
C ASP A 739 -13.98 -57.04 -6.33
N GLY A 740 -12.80 -56.39 -6.30
CA GLY A 740 -12.63 -55.00 -6.71
C GLY A 740 -12.96 -53.98 -5.62
N ASN A 741 -13.17 -54.39 -4.37
CA ASN A 741 -13.40 -53.46 -3.27
C ASN A 741 -12.07 -52.90 -2.73
N PRO A 742 -11.99 -51.60 -2.41
CA PRO A 742 -10.82 -51.02 -1.79
C PRO A 742 -10.43 -51.72 -0.48
N ILE A 743 -9.15 -52.06 -0.35
CA ILE A 743 -8.52 -52.51 0.88
C ILE A 743 -7.79 -51.32 1.47
N TYR A 744 -8.04 -51.05 2.75
CA TYR A 744 -7.42 -49.94 3.46
C TYR A 744 -6.35 -50.43 4.46
N SER A 745 -5.25 -49.69 4.58
CA SER A 745 -4.44 -49.66 5.80
C SER A 745 -5.05 -48.61 6.73
N LYS A 746 -5.31 -49.01 7.98
CA LYS A 746 -5.85 -48.16 9.04
C LYS A 746 -4.72 -47.82 9.99
N PHE A 747 -4.68 -46.58 10.47
CA PHE A 747 -3.68 -46.15 11.42
C PHE A 747 -4.23 -45.04 12.32
N ILE A 748 -3.57 -44.83 13.45
CA ILE A 748 -3.78 -43.66 14.28
C ILE A 748 -2.63 -42.67 14.12
N SER A 749 -2.91 -41.41 14.43
CA SER A 749 -1.92 -40.35 14.51
C SER A 749 -2.18 -39.44 15.71
N ILE A 750 -1.14 -38.76 16.17
CA ILE A 750 -1.25 -37.61 17.07
C ILE A 750 -0.52 -36.42 16.47
N VAL A 751 -0.96 -35.23 16.86
CA VAL A 751 -0.24 -33.99 16.56
C VAL A 751 0.30 -33.45 17.88
N ALA A 752 1.59 -33.17 17.92
CA ALA A 752 2.24 -32.56 19.07
C ALA A 752 2.84 -31.20 18.69
N SER A 753 3.18 -30.38 19.68
CA SER A 753 3.89 -29.12 19.42
C SER A 753 4.94 -28.81 20.46
N SER A 754 6.05 -28.23 20.01
CA SER A 754 7.06 -27.62 20.87
C SER A 754 6.61 -26.22 21.32
N THR A 755 7.02 -25.87 22.53
CA THR A 755 6.91 -24.51 23.06
C THR A 755 8.14 -23.65 22.75
N ASP A 756 9.21 -24.24 22.22
CA ASP A 756 10.45 -23.55 21.87
C ASP A 756 10.57 -23.35 20.36
N PHE A 757 10.26 -22.14 19.93
CA PHE A 757 10.19 -21.73 18.53
C PHE A 757 10.46 -20.23 18.38
N ASP A 758 10.92 -19.82 17.20
CA ASP A 758 11.21 -18.43 16.88
C ASP A 758 9.97 -17.63 16.44
N GLU A 759 10.16 -16.36 16.12
CA GLU A 759 9.11 -15.45 15.67
C GLU A 759 8.31 -15.92 14.44
N ASN A 760 8.87 -16.79 13.61
CA ASN A 760 8.23 -17.37 12.43
C ASN A 760 7.61 -18.74 12.73
N ALA A 761 7.47 -19.10 14.01
CA ALA A 761 7.03 -20.39 14.50
C ALA A 761 7.89 -21.57 14.02
N LYS A 762 9.17 -21.31 13.70
CA LYS A 762 10.14 -22.36 13.39
C LYS A 762 10.74 -22.92 14.66
N ILE A 763 10.81 -24.23 14.74
CA ILE A 763 11.24 -24.94 15.94
C ILE A 763 12.73 -24.76 16.20
N LEU A 764 13.10 -24.57 17.47
CA LEU A 764 14.49 -24.37 17.89
C LEU A 764 15.11 -25.60 18.56
N ASN A 765 14.28 -26.51 19.08
CA ASN A 765 14.69 -27.67 19.89
C ASN A 765 14.29 -29.02 19.28
N PHE A 766 14.30 -29.14 17.95
CA PHE A 766 13.91 -30.38 17.26
C PHE A 766 14.75 -31.59 17.71
N ASP A 767 16.08 -31.45 17.74
CA ASP A 767 16.98 -32.56 18.06
C ASP A 767 16.80 -33.02 19.52
N GLU A 768 16.61 -32.09 20.47
CA GLU A 768 16.34 -32.40 21.88
C GLU A 768 15.04 -33.21 22.04
N ILE A 769 13.98 -32.82 21.32
CA ILE A 769 12.70 -33.55 21.34
C ILE A 769 12.86 -34.97 20.76
N ILE A 770 13.58 -35.10 19.64
CA ILE A 770 13.81 -36.41 19.01
C ILE A 770 14.67 -37.32 19.87
N GLU A 771 15.66 -36.76 20.59
CA GLU A 771 16.50 -37.47 21.56
C GLU A 771 15.65 -38.02 22.71
N VAL A 772 14.83 -37.17 23.35
CA VAL A 772 13.93 -37.60 24.44
C VAL A 772 12.95 -38.68 23.97
N LEU A 773 12.35 -38.52 22.79
CA LEU A 773 11.46 -39.55 22.23
C LEU A 773 12.21 -40.85 21.94
N GLY A 774 13.43 -40.76 21.41
CA GLY A 774 14.27 -41.93 21.14
C GLY A 774 14.55 -42.73 22.40
N GLU A 775 14.99 -42.07 23.47
CA GLU A 775 15.27 -42.72 24.75
C GLU A 775 14.04 -43.42 25.34
N GLU A 776 12.86 -42.79 25.28
CA GLU A 776 11.62 -43.40 25.77
C GLU A 776 11.16 -44.58 24.91
N LEU A 777 11.31 -44.48 23.59
CA LEU A 777 10.92 -45.55 22.66
C LEU A 777 11.88 -46.75 22.70
N GLU A 778 13.18 -46.52 22.89
CA GLU A 778 14.19 -47.58 23.05
C GLU A 778 13.91 -48.45 24.29
N LYS A 779 13.43 -47.86 25.39
CA LYS A 779 12.98 -48.60 26.60
C LYS A 779 11.84 -49.57 26.28
N LEU A 780 11.07 -49.32 25.23
CA LEU A 780 9.96 -50.14 24.75
C LEU A 780 10.37 -51.09 23.60
N GLY A 781 11.66 -51.20 23.29
CA GLY A 781 12.19 -52.11 22.28
C GLY A 781 12.10 -51.61 20.84
N PHE A 782 11.80 -50.33 20.62
CA PHE A 782 11.93 -49.70 19.31
C PHE A 782 13.39 -49.39 18.99
N GLN A 783 13.71 -49.36 17.69
CA GLN A 783 15.03 -48.98 17.18
C GLN A 783 14.89 -47.93 16.08
N LEU A 784 15.85 -47.02 15.97
CA LEU A 784 15.88 -46.04 14.88
C LEU A 784 16.06 -46.74 13.52
N SER A 785 15.13 -46.51 12.60
CA SER A 785 15.23 -46.97 11.21
C SER A 785 15.99 -45.94 10.38
N ILE A 786 17.28 -46.22 10.15
CA ILE A 786 18.16 -45.35 9.34
C ILE A 786 17.61 -45.18 7.91
N ALA A 787 17.04 -46.24 7.32
CA ALA A 787 16.49 -46.19 5.97
C ALA A 787 15.26 -45.29 5.82
N ASN A 788 14.57 -45.01 6.93
CA ASN A 788 13.31 -44.30 6.98
C ASN A 788 13.42 -42.98 7.77
N THR A 789 14.64 -42.48 7.96
CA THR A 789 14.94 -41.26 8.72
C THR A 789 15.73 -40.29 7.84
N ASP A 790 15.24 -39.06 7.73
CA ASP A 790 15.93 -37.91 7.15
C ASP A 790 15.66 -36.67 8.00
N THR A 791 16.66 -36.24 8.75
CA THR A 791 16.59 -35.00 9.55
C THR A 791 17.20 -33.80 8.83
N SER A 792 17.77 -33.98 7.63
CA SER A 792 18.43 -32.92 6.89
C SER A 792 17.45 -31.92 6.28
N GLY A 793 16.23 -32.37 5.95
CA GLY A 793 15.28 -31.59 5.16
C GLY A 793 15.64 -31.53 3.68
N GLY A 794 16.30 -32.57 3.16
CA GLY A 794 16.79 -32.63 1.78
C GLY A 794 17.98 -31.70 1.49
N GLU A 795 18.36 -31.58 0.22
CA GLU A 795 19.57 -30.86 -0.22
C GLU A 795 19.60 -29.38 0.19
N LEU A 796 18.43 -28.73 0.21
CA LEU A 796 18.28 -27.31 0.59
C LEU A 796 17.84 -27.12 2.06
N GLY A 797 17.62 -28.20 2.80
CA GLY A 797 17.15 -28.14 4.20
C GLY A 797 15.72 -27.62 4.38
N GLN A 798 14.87 -27.74 3.36
CA GLN A 798 13.50 -27.19 3.33
C GLN A 798 12.40 -28.26 3.32
N SER A 799 12.72 -29.48 2.88
CA SER A 799 11.79 -30.59 2.93
C SER A 799 11.45 -30.95 4.37
N ASN A 800 10.31 -31.62 4.56
CA ASN A 800 9.94 -32.15 5.87
C ASN A 800 11.04 -33.11 6.38
N ARG A 801 11.28 -33.02 7.68
CA ARG A 801 12.13 -33.95 8.41
C ARG A 801 11.29 -35.15 8.84
N TYR A 802 11.86 -36.33 8.70
CA TYR A 802 11.25 -37.59 9.10
C TYR A 802 12.18 -38.34 10.03
N VAL A 803 11.65 -38.84 11.15
CA VAL A 803 12.36 -39.77 12.05
C VAL A 803 11.47 -40.97 12.25
N CYS A 804 12.00 -42.17 12.04
CA CYS A 804 11.23 -43.41 12.12
C CYS A 804 11.84 -44.35 13.15
N TYR A 805 11.06 -44.71 14.17
CA TYR A 805 11.41 -45.74 15.14
C TYR A 805 10.56 -46.99 14.87
N VAL A 806 11.17 -48.17 14.87
CA VAL A 806 10.51 -49.43 14.48
C VAL A 806 10.81 -50.55 15.47
N ASN A 807 9.80 -51.37 15.76
CA ASN A 807 9.96 -52.68 16.40
C ASN A 807 9.36 -53.78 15.50
N GLU A 808 9.18 -55.00 16.02
CA GLU A 808 8.65 -56.12 15.24
C GLU A 808 7.22 -55.87 14.68
N ASP A 809 6.39 -55.11 15.39
CA ASP A 809 4.95 -54.95 15.11
C ASP A 809 4.59 -53.57 14.55
N ILE A 810 5.18 -52.53 15.10
CA ILE A 810 4.83 -51.12 14.91
C ILE A 810 6.05 -50.32 14.44
N GLN A 811 5.79 -49.37 13.55
CA GLN A 811 6.71 -48.28 13.22
C GLN A 811 6.05 -46.92 13.50
N ILE A 812 6.78 -46.04 14.15
CA ILE A 812 6.35 -44.69 14.53
C ILE A 812 7.11 -43.71 13.66
N VAL A 813 6.37 -42.98 12.84
CA VAL A 813 6.90 -42.00 11.90
C VAL A 813 6.61 -40.61 12.44
N ILE A 814 7.66 -39.87 12.77
CA ILE A 814 7.60 -38.50 13.26
C ILE A 814 7.96 -37.58 12.10
N GLU A 815 7.01 -36.77 11.67
CA GLU A 815 7.15 -35.77 10.63
C GLU A 815 7.20 -34.36 11.24
N ASN A 816 8.12 -33.53 10.76
CA ASN A 816 8.22 -32.13 11.14
C ASN A 816 8.55 -31.27 9.91
N ASN A 817 7.76 -30.23 9.66
CA ASN A 817 7.93 -29.32 8.51
C ASN A 817 8.69 -28.04 8.88
N HIS A 818 9.67 -28.16 9.79
CA HIS A 818 10.44 -27.06 10.39
C HIS A 818 9.64 -26.12 11.30
N THR A 819 8.32 -26.29 11.40
CA THR A 819 7.51 -25.55 12.37
C THR A 819 7.56 -26.20 13.75
N LYS A 820 6.98 -25.54 14.75
CA LYS A 820 6.79 -26.10 16.08
C LYS A 820 5.94 -27.38 16.13
N TYR A 821 5.25 -27.77 15.06
CA TYR A 821 4.34 -28.92 15.05
C TYR A 821 5.04 -30.22 14.63
N PHE A 822 4.61 -31.33 15.24
CA PHE A 822 5.02 -32.69 14.90
C PHE A 822 3.80 -33.51 14.56
N TRP A 823 3.83 -34.23 13.44
CA TRP A 823 2.82 -35.22 13.08
C TRP A 823 3.41 -36.60 13.32
N ILE A 824 2.80 -37.34 14.24
CA ILE A 824 3.31 -38.63 14.68
C ILE A 824 2.31 -39.70 14.26
N TYR A 825 2.74 -40.55 13.35
CA TYR A 825 1.91 -41.61 12.77
C TYR A 825 2.37 -42.97 13.27
N PHE A 826 1.41 -43.82 13.61
CA PHE A 826 1.68 -45.17 14.06
C PHE A 826 1.28 -46.14 12.94
N TYR A 827 2.24 -46.75 12.25
CA TYR A 827 1.95 -47.75 11.21
C TYR A 827 2.30 -49.14 11.69
N LYS A 828 1.73 -50.17 11.05
CA LYS A 828 2.30 -51.52 11.17
C LYS A 828 3.67 -51.54 10.50
N THR A 829 4.60 -52.31 11.06
CA THR A 829 5.94 -52.45 10.51
C THR A 829 5.91 -52.83 9.03
N GLY A 830 6.55 -52.04 8.19
CA GLY A 830 6.63 -52.19 6.74
C GLY A 830 5.54 -51.47 5.93
N GLU A 831 4.50 -50.90 6.55
CA GLU A 831 3.41 -50.23 5.82
C GLU A 831 3.76 -48.79 5.37
N TRP A 832 4.84 -48.20 5.89
CA TRP A 832 5.37 -46.91 5.42
C TRP A 832 6.88 -46.95 5.19
N THR A 833 7.32 -46.25 4.15
CA THR A 833 8.73 -46.07 3.81
C THR A 833 8.95 -44.62 3.42
N LEU A 834 10.15 -44.10 3.74
CA LEU A 834 10.56 -42.78 3.27
C LEU A 834 10.70 -42.84 1.73
N LYS A 835 10.16 -41.84 1.05
CA LYS A 835 10.09 -41.80 -0.43
C LYS A 835 11.26 -41.06 -1.04
#